data_AF-A0A2A5DKT7-F1
#
_entry.id   AF-A0A2A5DKT7-F1
#
_cell.length_a   1.000
_cell.length_b   1.000
_cell.length_c   1.000
_cell.angle_alpha   90.00
_cell.angle_beta   90.00
_cell.angle_gamma   90.00
#
_symmetry.space_group_name_H-M   'P 1'
#
loop_
_entity.id
_entity.type
_entity.pdbx_description
1 polymer ?
#
loop_
_entity_poly.entity_id
_entity_poly.type
_entity_poly.pdbx_seq_one_letter_code
_entity_poly.pdbx_strand_id
1 'polypeptide(L)'
;MRRLSSETPSKSSIRGDTLDRSTKRKSSAVSSIIKKIELDEYSNTSSETDDFVYLAVATGEDKIDCLKLVHDVYRAKNFVVDDNYKTIKSSYDEQPSTLIVAAKNSKNEIVATLTIVSNEKYLPCYEVFKDEVNNLKNKKLAEITRLAITKDYRKSTELLKGLFNFVYVYSYQLLECDVTLIEVNPRHVQYYKRYLFFNILSKEQNCSRVQNGPAILLGLKLSTFQAVENGPNKFKKLKRSFYCDIDERKPLFSVIRENIMKATNNIAKTIEDIEIDTIQQFTKIVGAKNIKTEFLTRQEYGRSTLESGTIPKIIIQPENQKEIRKILALSNKIKWEVHPISTGKNWGYSDACALNDGVILLDLKRMNKILSFDNEVGTIVVEPGVTQGQVASFLENNHHPFMMDATGAGPDTSLIGNTAERGFGHSPNGDRFANSCGYEIVLANGEVFQTGFGSFKNSEVTDIYKWGVGPSLDGLFTQSNLGVITKMTFWLMPKPECFKVAYFMLKKNSDISAFIDHIRPLRMDGTLKSVIHIGNDLRILSMSQSYPWEEMKGVTPMDPQLREKLIEKSGLGAWSGTAGLYGSKEQVNADIKRIKKALKSFKGLKKMIFLGQNQINLISLIGQKIKNFSFGKKLHQMSHKIKMAFDLLKGQSPETCVQGGLWRLKNQKDIVSVNSNNPLDYNAGFYWISPILPMKGSHVTALQKLVEPIFNYYGFDLQQTLSMTNERSLSSVMTISYDKSNKREASKARTCHDKVVDALTNAGYILYRAGNHTMKALENRGESYNSVLVSIKKALDPNNILSPGKYIPLTD
;
A
#
# COMPACT_ATOMS: atom_id res chain seq x y z
N MET A 1 -41.59 -25.41 -35.60
CA MET A 1 -41.20 -26.65 -36.31
C MET A 1 -39.70 -26.81 -36.12
N ARG A 2 -39.25 -27.70 -35.22
CA ARG A 2 -38.77 -29.08 -35.50
C ARG A 2 -37.53 -29.08 -36.41
N ARG A 3 -36.39 -29.72 -36.13
CA ARG A 3 -35.87 -30.68 -35.12
C ARG A 3 -34.33 -30.74 -35.34
N LEU A 4 -33.48 -30.74 -34.29
CA LEU A 4 -32.81 -31.90 -33.63
C LEU A 4 -31.87 -32.70 -34.56
N SER A 5 -30.65 -33.12 -34.18
CA SER A 5 -30.20 -33.76 -32.92
C SER A 5 -28.65 -33.85 -32.84
N SER A 6 -28.00 -33.48 -31.72
CA SER A 6 -27.37 -34.32 -30.65
C SER A 6 -26.05 -35.03 -31.05
N GLU A 7 -24.97 -35.02 -30.26
CA GLU A 7 -24.86 -35.51 -28.87
C GLU A 7 -23.80 -34.79 -28.00
N THR A 8 -24.03 -34.83 -26.68
CA THR A 8 -23.12 -34.55 -25.53
C THR A 8 -23.01 -35.84 -24.69
N PRO A 9 -22.09 -36.01 -23.70
CA PRO A 9 -22.35 -35.46 -22.34
C PRO A 9 -21.09 -35.09 -21.51
N SER A 10 -21.05 -33.88 -20.94
CA SER A 10 -21.17 -33.62 -19.47
C SER A 10 -19.83 -33.57 -18.70
N LYS A 11 -19.59 -32.77 -17.65
CA LYS A 11 -20.47 -32.31 -16.56
C LYS A 11 -19.73 -31.22 -15.71
N SER A 12 -20.47 -30.17 -15.28
CA SER A 12 -20.49 -29.50 -13.94
C SER A 12 -19.18 -29.03 -13.23
N SER A 13 -19.08 -27.95 -12.44
CA SER A 13 -19.95 -26.87 -11.96
C SER A 13 -19.20 -26.02 -10.89
N ILE A 14 -19.37 -24.68 -10.90
CA ILE A 14 -19.72 -23.79 -9.77
C ILE A 14 -18.69 -23.44 -8.63
N ARG A 15 -18.47 -22.11 -8.46
CA ARG A 15 -18.27 -21.22 -7.24
C ARG A 15 -17.26 -21.65 -6.16
N GLY A 16 -16.56 -20.78 -5.41
CA GLY A 16 -16.58 -19.34 -5.14
C GLY A 16 -15.72 -19.05 -3.88
N ASP A 17 -15.36 -17.77 -3.68
CA ASP A 17 -14.73 -17.07 -2.52
C ASP A 17 -14.57 -17.81 -1.16
N THR A 18 -13.50 -17.62 -0.38
CA THR A 18 -13.33 -16.46 0.55
C THR A 18 -12.03 -16.51 1.39
N LEU A 19 -11.61 -15.30 1.80
CA LEU A 19 -10.74 -14.80 2.90
C LEU A 19 -10.46 -15.76 4.11
N ASP A 20 -9.42 -15.64 4.96
CA ASP A 20 -8.95 -14.45 5.70
C ASP A 20 -7.63 -14.67 6.49
N ARG A 21 -7.08 -13.53 6.93
CA ARG A 21 -5.87 -13.13 7.69
C ARG A 21 -5.57 -13.86 9.02
N SER A 22 -4.28 -13.82 9.46
CA SER A 22 -3.85 -13.01 10.64
C SER A 22 -2.38 -13.21 11.15
N THR A 23 -1.56 -12.19 10.93
CA THR A 23 -0.68 -11.41 11.87
C THR A 23 0.42 -12.00 12.79
N LYS A 24 1.68 -11.76 12.35
CA LYS A 24 2.93 -11.24 13.02
C LYS A 24 3.59 -11.95 14.23
N ARG A 25 4.89 -12.29 14.06
CA ARG A 25 6.01 -11.94 14.98
C ARG A 25 7.32 -11.68 14.22
N LYS A 26 8.20 -10.85 14.79
CA LYS A 26 9.49 -10.35 14.25
C LYS A 26 10.56 -11.45 14.26
N SER A 27 11.43 -11.47 13.26
CA SER A 27 12.72 -12.19 13.30
C SER A 27 13.87 -11.22 12.98
N SER A 28 15.04 -11.52 13.55
CA SER A 28 16.26 -10.71 13.55
C SER A 28 17.03 -10.83 12.23
N ALA A 29 18.01 -9.94 12.02
CA ALA A 29 18.81 -9.76 10.81
C ALA A 29 19.53 -11.01 10.22
N VAL A 30 19.48 -12.15 10.93
CA VAL A 30 20.03 -13.44 10.47
C VAL A 30 19.06 -14.17 9.54
N SER A 31 17.76 -13.93 9.66
CA SER A 31 16.76 -14.78 9.02
C SER A 31 16.28 -14.27 7.65
N SER A 32 16.70 -13.08 7.24
CA SER A 32 16.45 -12.49 5.91
C SER A 32 17.47 -12.94 4.85
N ILE A 33 18.64 -13.40 5.29
CA ILE A 33 19.72 -13.94 4.42
C ILE A 33 19.34 -15.34 3.92
N ILE A 34 18.63 -16.09 4.76
CA ILE A 34 18.10 -17.41 4.41
C ILE A 34 16.87 -17.32 3.49
N LYS A 35 16.67 -16.21 2.75
CA LYS A 35 15.49 -15.98 1.92
C LYS A 35 15.73 -15.73 0.44
N LYS A 36 16.96 -15.95 -0.10
CA LYS A 36 17.24 -15.76 -1.54
C LYS A 36 18.18 -16.78 -2.24
N ILE A 37 18.04 -18.06 -1.94
CA ILE A 37 18.72 -19.20 -2.57
C ILE A 37 17.68 -19.87 -3.48
N GLU A 38 17.67 -19.49 -4.76
CA GLU A 38 17.12 -20.39 -5.78
C GLU A 38 17.88 -21.69 -5.67
N LEU A 39 17.15 -22.80 -5.70
CA LEU A 39 17.69 -23.96 -5.06
C LEU A 39 18.92 -24.54 -5.82
N ASP A 40 19.40 -24.06 -6.99
CA ASP A 40 20.29 -24.80 -7.89
C ASP A 40 21.66 -25.26 -7.33
N GLU A 41 22.18 -24.66 -6.25
CA GLU A 41 23.61 -24.78 -5.93
C GLU A 41 23.96 -25.59 -4.65
N TYR A 42 22.97 -26.22 -4.00
CA TYR A 42 23.18 -27.29 -3.01
C TYR A 42 23.65 -28.63 -3.60
N SER A 43 23.64 -28.78 -4.93
CA SER A 43 23.69 -30.05 -5.67
C SER A 43 24.94 -30.91 -5.41
N ASN A 44 26.01 -30.29 -4.91
CA ASN A 44 27.31 -30.96 -4.68
C ASN A 44 27.55 -31.35 -3.20
N THR A 45 26.53 -31.25 -2.35
CA THR A 45 26.63 -31.56 -0.92
C THR A 45 26.27 -33.02 -0.69
N SER A 46 27.22 -33.95 -0.74
CA SER A 46 26.96 -35.36 -0.47
C SER A 46 27.69 -35.88 0.78
N SER A 47 27.12 -36.92 1.39
CA SER A 47 27.79 -37.75 2.40
C SER A 47 27.47 -39.21 2.15
N GLU A 48 28.48 -40.07 2.22
CA GLU A 48 28.35 -41.50 1.96
C GLU A 48 28.31 -42.30 3.28
N THR A 49 27.43 -43.28 3.31
CA THR A 49 27.43 -44.39 4.28
C THR A 49 27.51 -45.68 3.48
N ASP A 50 27.88 -46.80 4.09
CA ASP A 50 28.14 -48.09 3.41
C ASP A 50 27.03 -48.54 2.43
N ASP A 51 25.79 -48.06 2.57
CA ASP A 51 24.64 -48.44 1.74
C ASP A 51 23.94 -47.29 0.95
N PHE A 52 24.19 -46.01 1.28
CA PHE A 52 23.44 -44.87 0.71
C PHE A 52 24.27 -43.59 0.60
N VAL A 53 23.97 -42.79 -0.44
CA VAL A 53 24.49 -41.43 -0.63
C VAL A 53 23.39 -40.42 -0.28
N TYR A 54 23.64 -39.56 0.69
CA TYR A 54 22.71 -38.49 1.09
C TYR A 54 23.17 -37.19 0.48
N LEU A 55 22.25 -36.41 -0.09
CA LEU A 55 22.57 -35.11 -0.66
C LEU A 55 21.54 -34.04 -0.32
N ALA A 56 22.02 -32.82 -0.07
CA ALA A 56 21.17 -31.64 -0.02
C ALA A 56 20.70 -31.32 -1.44
N VAL A 57 19.40 -31.47 -1.68
CA VAL A 57 18.80 -31.29 -2.99
C VAL A 57 18.46 -29.83 -3.22
N ALA A 58 18.92 -29.44 -4.38
CA ALA A 58 19.02 -28.10 -4.85
C ALA A 58 17.84 -27.85 -5.80
N THR A 59 18.04 -27.90 -7.11
CA THR A 59 17.02 -27.86 -8.18
C THR A 59 17.21 -29.06 -9.11
N GLY A 60 16.72 -28.93 -10.35
CA GLY A 60 16.94 -29.89 -11.40
C GLY A 60 16.06 -31.11 -11.25
N GLU A 61 16.49 -32.16 -11.92
CA GLU A 61 15.80 -33.44 -11.98
C GLU A 61 15.66 -34.06 -10.59
N ASP A 62 16.70 -33.98 -9.74
CA ASP A 62 16.67 -34.51 -8.37
C ASP A 62 15.60 -33.83 -7.49
N LYS A 63 15.38 -32.51 -7.60
CA LYS A 63 14.30 -31.84 -6.86
C LYS A 63 12.93 -32.29 -7.35
N ILE A 64 12.78 -32.42 -8.66
CA ILE A 64 11.55 -32.90 -9.28
C ILE A 64 11.28 -34.34 -8.83
N ASP A 65 12.29 -35.19 -8.78
CA ASP A 65 12.18 -36.60 -8.42
C ASP A 65 11.93 -36.80 -6.93
N CYS A 66 12.49 -35.97 -6.06
CA CYS A 66 12.09 -35.91 -4.66
C CYS A 66 10.60 -35.56 -4.50
N LEU A 67 10.10 -34.58 -5.26
CA LEU A 67 8.69 -34.22 -5.22
C LEU A 67 7.81 -35.34 -5.78
N LYS A 68 8.15 -35.94 -6.93
CA LYS A 68 7.44 -37.11 -7.46
C LYS A 68 7.40 -38.25 -6.44
N LEU A 69 8.51 -38.55 -5.79
CA LEU A 69 8.57 -39.59 -4.76
C LEU A 69 7.63 -39.30 -3.58
N VAL A 70 7.58 -38.05 -3.09
CA VAL A 70 6.62 -37.66 -2.04
C VAL A 70 5.19 -37.86 -2.53
N HIS A 71 4.87 -37.37 -3.72
CA HIS A 71 3.55 -37.51 -4.33
C HIS A 71 3.13 -38.98 -4.42
N ASP A 72 3.97 -39.84 -4.97
CA ASP A 72 3.64 -41.25 -5.20
C ASP A 72 3.44 -42.01 -3.88
N VAL A 73 4.31 -41.74 -2.89
CA VAL A 73 4.17 -42.33 -1.55
C VAL A 73 2.90 -41.83 -0.85
N TYR A 74 2.55 -40.56 -1.00
CA TYR A 74 1.39 -39.94 -0.32
C TYR A 74 0.09 -40.35 -1.00
N ARG A 75 0.08 -40.45 -2.34
CA ARG A 75 -1.03 -40.97 -3.12
C ARG A 75 -1.31 -42.44 -2.79
N ALA A 76 -0.27 -43.28 -2.71
CA ALA A 76 -0.42 -44.68 -2.27
C ALA A 76 -0.94 -44.83 -0.82
N LYS A 77 -0.98 -43.74 -0.05
CA LYS A 77 -1.53 -43.68 1.32
C LYS A 77 -2.85 -42.92 1.40
N ASN A 78 -3.41 -42.50 0.25
CA ASN A 78 -4.60 -41.66 0.16
C ASN A 78 -4.47 -40.34 0.93
N PHE A 79 -3.27 -39.76 0.98
CA PHE A 79 -3.04 -38.43 1.54
C PHE A 79 -3.18 -37.33 0.48
N VAL A 80 -3.06 -37.68 -0.80
CA VAL A 80 -3.26 -36.81 -1.96
C VAL A 80 -4.14 -37.55 -2.97
N VAL A 81 -5.13 -36.87 -3.57
CA VAL A 81 -6.06 -37.44 -4.56
C VAL A 81 -5.63 -37.11 -5.99
N ASP A 82 -4.91 -36.00 -6.18
CA ASP A 82 -4.50 -35.52 -7.50
C ASP A 82 -3.44 -36.45 -8.13
N ASP A 83 -3.40 -36.47 -9.45
CA ASP A 83 -2.48 -37.26 -10.27
C ASP A 83 -1.19 -36.50 -10.61
N ASN A 84 -1.19 -35.18 -10.39
CA ASN A 84 -0.11 -34.28 -10.72
C ASN A 84 0.75 -33.97 -9.50
N TYR A 85 2.01 -34.41 -9.52
CA TYR A 85 2.98 -34.14 -8.44
C TYR A 85 3.16 -32.65 -8.13
N LYS A 86 2.88 -31.74 -9.07
CA LYS A 86 2.95 -30.29 -8.83
C LYS A 86 1.99 -29.81 -7.74
N THR A 87 0.93 -30.57 -7.45
CA THR A 87 -0.04 -30.23 -6.38
C THR A 87 0.53 -30.34 -4.98
N ILE A 88 1.61 -31.12 -4.79
CA ILE A 88 2.27 -31.21 -3.49
C ILE A 88 3.20 -30.02 -3.25
N LYS A 89 3.60 -29.29 -4.31
CA LYS A 89 4.53 -28.16 -4.22
C LYS A 89 3.85 -27.01 -3.46
N SER A 90 4.53 -26.48 -2.47
CA SER A 90 4.05 -25.38 -1.62
C SER A 90 4.98 -24.17 -1.73
N SER A 91 4.48 -22.99 -1.37
CA SER A 91 5.30 -21.78 -1.29
C SER A 91 6.43 -21.86 -0.24
N TYR A 92 6.38 -22.83 0.67
CA TYR A 92 7.46 -23.12 1.62
C TYR A 92 8.66 -23.81 0.94
N ASP A 93 8.45 -24.53 -0.16
CA ASP A 93 9.52 -25.26 -0.89
C ASP A 93 10.40 -24.37 -1.75
N GLU A 94 9.99 -23.11 -1.87
CA GLU A 94 10.70 -22.04 -2.56
C GLU A 94 11.36 -21.09 -1.55
N GLN A 95 11.18 -21.33 -0.24
CA GLN A 95 11.87 -20.56 0.79
C GLN A 95 13.34 -20.98 0.84
N PRO A 96 14.25 -20.01 0.83
CA PRO A 96 15.68 -20.33 0.87
C PRO A 96 16.22 -20.89 2.18
N SER A 97 15.36 -20.94 3.19
CA SER A 97 15.56 -21.56 4.49
C SER A 97 15.01 -22.99 4.55
N THR A 98 14.60 -23.51 3.40
CA THR A 98 14.15 -24.87 3.22
C THR A 98 15.29 -25.73 2.70
N LEU A 99 15.61 -26.79 3.45
CA LEU A 99 16.53 -27.83 3.03
C LEU A 99 15.73 -29.05 2.58
N ILE A 100 15.97 -29.53 1.36
CA ILE A 100 15.50 -30.83 0.88
C ILE A 100 16.70 -31.78 0.92
N VAL A 101 16.52 -33.00 1.40
CA VAL A 101 17.57 -34.02 1.45
C VAL A 101 17.08 -35.24 0.70
N ALA A 102 17.82 -35.69 -0.30
CA ALA A 102 17.61 -36.98 -0.96
C ALA A 102 18.57 -38.03 -0.41
N ALA A 103 18.14 -39.28 -0.45
CA ALA A 103 18.99 -40.45 -0.28
C ALA A 103 18.94 -41.30 -1.54
N LYS A 104 20.10 -41.53 -2.14
CA LYS A 104 20.29 -42.36 -3.33
C LYS A 104 20.86 -43.72 -2.96
N ASN A 105 20.38 -44.78 -3.61
CA ASN A 105 20.93 -46.12 -3.48
C ASN A 105 22.21 -46.30 -4.35
N SER A 106 22.81 -47.49 -4.32
CA SER A 106 24.00 -47.82 -5.14
C SER A 106 23.80 -47.76 -6.65
N LYS A 107 22.54 -47.68 -7.12
CA LYS A 107 22.18 -47.48 -8.54
C LYS A 107 21.91 -46.00 -8.87
N ASN A 108 22.19 -45.08 -7.94
CA ASN A 108 21.95 -43.64 -8.06
C ASN A 108 20.46 -43.25 -8.13
N GLU A 109 19.54 -44.12 -7.69
CA GLU A 109 18.10 -43.86 -7.66
C GLU A 109 17.68 -43.20 -6.34
N ILE A 110 16.86 -42.15 -6.39
CA ILE A 110 16.31 -41.52 -5.18
C ILE A 110 15.29 -42.46 -4.52
N VAL A 111 15.65 -43.02 -3.36
CA VAL A 111 14.84 -43.99 -2.62
C VAL A 111 14.17 -43.40 -1.37
N ALA A 112 14.65 -42.25 -0.89
CA ALA A 112 14.02 -41.49 0.17
C ALA A 112 14.30 -39.99 0.09
N THR A 113 13.42 -39.20 0.70
CA THR A 113 13.58 -37.75 0.83
C THR A 113 13.02 -37.22 2.14
N LEU A 114 13.61 -36.13 2.65
CA LEU A 114 13.17 -35.38 3.82
C LEU A 114 13.25 -33.88 3.56
N THR A 115 12.24 -33.11 3.98
CA THR A 115 12.22 -31.64 3.84
C THR A 115 12.16 -30.97 5.20
N ILE A 116 13.06 -30.00 5.43
CA ILE A 116 13.15 -29.20 6.65
C ILE A 116 12.90 -27.74 6.29
N VAL A 117 11.96 -27.09 6.96
CA VAL A 117 11.64 -25.67 6.78
C VAL A 117 11.95 -24.92 8.05
N SER A 118 12.66 -23.81 7.96
CA SER A 118 12.77 -22.83 9.04
C SER A 118 12.20 -21.48 8.57
N ASN A 119 11.55 -20.69 9.43
CA ASN A 119 10.91 -19.46 8.95
C ASN A 119 10.94 -18.29 9.95
N GLU A 120 10.83 -17.09 9.37
CA GLU A 120 10.71 -15.76 10.00
C GLU A 120 9.28 -15.34 10.34
N LYS A 121 8.25 -15.94 9.69
CA LYS A 121 6.83 -15.57 9.85
C LYS A 121 5.99 -16.67 10.51
N TYR A 122 5.78 -17.83 9.87
CA TYR A 122 5.01 -19.00 10.37
C TYR A 122 5.46 -20.34 9.76
N LEU A 123 5.39 -21.44 10.51
CA LEU A 123 5.68 -22.81 10.05
C LEU A 123 4.40 -23.52 9.55
N PRO A 124 4.45 -24.46 8.58
CA PRO A 124 3.27 -25.17 8.08
C PRO A 124 2.37 -25.77 9.18
N CYS A 125 2.93 -26.38 10.22
CA CYS A 125 2.17 -26.93 11.34
C CYS A 125 1.31 -25.88 12.08
N TYR A 126 1.55 -24.58 11.90
CA TYR A 126 0.73 -23.49 12.47
C TYR A 126 -0.72 -23.48 11.98
N GLU A 127 -0.98 -24.03 10.79
CA GLU A 127 -2.34 -24.14 10.24
C GLU A 127 -3.24 -25.09 11.04
N VAL A 128 -2.64 -26.13 11.64
CA VAL A 128 -3.35 -27.17 12.39
C VAL A 128 -3.15 -26.98 13.90
N PHE A 129 -1.93 -26.64 14.34
CA PHE A 129 -1.53 -26.64 15.76
C PHE A 129 -1.14 -25.25 16.26
N LYS A 130 -2.01 -24.27 15.99
CA LYS A 130 -1.76 -22.85 16.29
C LYS A 130 -1.41 -22.61 17.77
N ASP A 131 -2.16 -23.21 18.68
CA ASP A 131 -2.00 -22.98 20.12
C ASP A 131 -0.71 -23.59 20.67
N GLU A 132 -0.38 -24.80 20.25
CA GLU A 132 0.84 -25.49 20.63
C GLU A 132 2.09 -24.77 20.10
N VAL A 133 2.05 -24.29 18.85
CA VAL A 133 3.16 -23.51 18.29
C VAL A 133 3.26 -22.13 18.97
N ASN A 134 2.14 -21.50 19.31
CA ASN A 134 2.14 -20.24 20.09
C ASN A 134 2.75 -20.40 21.49
N ASN A 135 2.64 -21.58 22.11
CA ASN A 135 3.31 -21.87 23.38
C ASN A 135 4.84 -21.91 23.25
N LEU A 136 5.35 -22.06 22.03
CA LEU A 136 6.78 -22.06 21.70
C LEU A 136 7.24 -20.73 21.07
N LYS A 137 6.43 -19.65 21.10
CA LYS A 137 6.69 -18.37 20.43
C LYS A 137 7.97 -17.60 20.83
N ASN A 138 8.66 -18.03 21.89
CA ASN A 138 9.92 -17.46 22.37
C ASN A 138 11.12 -18.39 22.07
N LYS A 139 10.90 -19.45 21.28
CA LYS A 139 11.87 -20.46 20.89
C LYS A 139 12.11 -20.35 19.38
N LYS A 140 13.33 -20.64 18.94
CA LYS A 140 13.68 -20.74 17.51
C LYS A 140 13.25 -22.11 17.00
N LEU A 141 12.45 -22.15 15.94
CA LEU A 141 11.77 -23.36 15.48
C LEU A 141 12.14 -23.72 14.04
N ALA A 142 12.21 -25.02 13.78
CA ALA A 142 12.21 -25.60 12.43
C ALA A 142 11.13 -26.68 12.36
N GLU A 143 10.71 -27.09 11.17
CA GLU A 143 9.71 -28.13 10.95
C GLU A 143 10.17 -29.12 9.88
N ILE A 144 10.01 -30.41 10.16
CA ILE A 144 10.08 -31.48 9.14
C ILE A 144 8.70 -31.58 8.50
N THR A 145 8.59 -31.13 7.26
CA THR A 145 7.28 -31.00 6.58
C THR A 145 6.94 -32.23 5.74
N ARG A 146 7.95 -32.92 5.22
CA ARG A 146 7.77 -34.11 4.37
C ARG A 146 8.84 -35.14 4.67
N LEU A 147 8.40 -36.40 4.62
CA LEU A 147 9.24 -37.58 4.67
C LEU A 147 8.60 -38.64 3.77
N ALA A 148 9.34 -39.15 2.79
CA ALA A 148 8.88 -40.19 1.88
C ALA A 148 9.98 -41.23 1.66
N ILE A 149 9.59 -42.50 1.68
CA ILE A 149 10.48 -43.65 1.50
C ILE A 149 9.75 -44.69 0.64
N THR A 150 10.41 -45.16 -0.40
CA THR A 150 9.94 -46.23 -1.29
C THR A 150 9.67 -47.51 -0.50
N LYS A 151 8.72 -48.33 -0.97
CA LYS A 151 8.17 -49.48 -0.22
C LYS A 151 9.25 -50.44 0.29
N ASP A 152 10.27 -50.68 -0.53
CA ASP A 152 11.32 -51.68 -0.28
C ASP A 152 12.31 -51.23 0.80
N TYR A 153 12.42 -49.93 1.05
CA TYR A 153 13.39 -49.34 1.97
C TYR A 153 12.77 -48.83 3.28
N ARG A 154 11.44 -48.93 3.48
CA ARG A 154 10.73 -48.41 4.67
C ARG A 154 11.19 -48.98 6.01
N LYS A 155 11.81 -50.16 6.01
CA LYS A 155 12.35 -50.82 7.22
C LYS A 155 13.84 -50.53 7.45
N SER A 156 14.51 -49.82 6.53
CA SER A 156 15.93 -49.49 6.66
C SER A 156 16.14 -48.46 7.76
N THR A 157 16.79 -48.89 8.85
CA THR A 157 17.15 -48.00 9.94
C THR A 157 18.32 -47.09 9.58
N GLU A 158 19.27 -47.55 8.77
CA GLU A 158 20.40 -46.72 8.34
C GLU A 158 19.97 -45.57 7.44
N LEU A 159 19.01 -45.82 6.53
CA LEU A 159 18.42 -44.79 5.67
C LEU A 159 17.78 -43.65 6.49
N LEU A 160 16.98 -44.02 7.49
CA LEU A 160 16.34 -43.05 8.38
C LEU A 160 17.35 -42.32 9.26
N LYS A 161 18.35 -43.02 9.80
CA LYS A 161 19.43 -42.38 10.58
C LYS A 161 20.14 -41.32 9.75
N GLY A 162 20.48 -41.60 8.50
CA GLY A 162 21.16 -40.64 7.62
C GLY A 162 20.34 -39.38 7.34
N LEU A 163 19.03 -39.51 7.06
CA LEU A 163 18.15 -38.34 6.87
C LEU A 163 18.03 -37.47 8.13
N PHE A 164 17.93 -38.10 9.31
CA PHE A 164 17.81 -37.38 10.58
C PHE A 164 19.15 -36.80 11.08
N ASN A 165 20.29 -37.26 10.57
CA ASN A 165 21.58 -36.58 10.77
C ASN A 165 21.56 -35.17 10.17
N PHE A 166 20.97 -34.98 8.98
CA PHE A 166 20.79 -33.65 8.39
C PHE A 166 19.83 -32.78 9.19
N VAL A 167 18.80 -33.37 9.81
CA VAL A 167 17.93 -32.64 10.76
C VAL A 167 18.75 -32.14 11.95
N TYR A 168 19.61 -32.98 12.51
CA TYR A 168 20.48 -32.59 13.61
C TYR A 168 21.43 -31.44 13.21
N VAL A 169 22.18 -31.60 12.11
CA VAL A 169 23.14 -30.59 11.64
C VAL A 169 22.45 -29.28 11.21
N TYR A 170 21.43 -29.35 10.37
CA TYR A 170 20.78 -28.16 9.83
C TYR A 170 19.96 -27.40 10.87
N SER A 171 19.04 -28.08 11.57
CA SER A 171 18.18 -27.39 12.54
C SER A 171 18.95 -26.93 13.77
N TYR A 172 19.88 -27.71 14.30
CA TYR A 172 20.50 -27.41 15.61
C TYR A 172 21.90 -26.84 15.52
N GLN A 173 22.77 -27.37 14.66
CA GLN A 173 24.16 -26.88 14.56
C GLN A 173 24.31 -25.64 13.66
N LEU A 174 23.47 -25.51 12.63
CA LEU A 174 23.51 -24.38 11.70
C LEU A 174 22.46 -23.32 12.03
N LEU A 175 21.21 -23.74 12.22
CA LEU A 175 20.12 -22.82 12.53
C LEU A 175 19.93 -22.58 14.03
N GLU A 176 20.65 -23.26 14.92
CA GLU A 176 20.55 -23.04 16.37
C GLU A 176 19.10 -23.09 16.89
N CYS A 177 18.25 -23.91 16.29
CA CYS A 177 16.85 -24.05 16.71
C CYS A 177 16.77 -24.64 18.12
N ASP A 178 15.87 -24.12 18.94
CA ASP A 178 15.56 -24.71 20.24
C ASP A 178 14.76 -26.02 20.08
N VAL A 179 13.85 -26.06 19.08
CA VAL A 179 12.90 -27.17 18.86
C VAL A 179 12.70 -27.41 17.37
N THR A 180 12.77 -28.68 16.93
CA THR A 180 12.32 -29.12 15.59
C THR A 180 10.97 -29.82 15.72
N LEU A 181 10.00 -29.37 14.94
CA LEU A 181 8.63 -29.85 14.95
C LEU A 181 8.37 -30.86 13.82
N ILE A 182 7.40 -31.74 14.01
CA ILE A 182 6.90 -32.65 12.97
C ILE A 182 5.46 -33.05 13.25
N GLU A 183 4.63 -33.09 12.21
CA GLU A 183 3.28 -33.64 12.25
C GLU A 183 3.31 -35.13 11.96
N VAL A 184 2.75 -35.93 12.86
CA VAL A 184 2.83 -37.40 12.77
C VAL A 184 1.45 -38.01 12.96
N ASN A 185 1.10 -38.96 12.09
CA ASN A 185 -0.11 -39.75 12.27
C ASN A 185 -0.05 -40.51 13.62
N PRO A 186 -1.13 -40.50 14.44
CA PRO A 186 -1.13 -41.11 15.78
C PRO A 186 -0.52 -42.51 15.87
N ARG A 187 -0.73 -43.35 14.85
CA ARG A 187 -0.22 -44.72 14.80
C ARG A 187 1.31 -44.82 14.78
N HIS A 188 2.01 -43.74 14.41
CA HIS A 188 3.47 -43.70 14.31
C HIS A 188 4.14 -42.94 15.47
N VAL A 189 3.38 -42.30 16.35
CA VAL A 189 3.93 -41.46 17.44
C VAL A 189 4.92 -42.23 18.31
N GLN A 190 4.62 -43.49 18.66
CA GLN A 190 5.52 -44.30 19.50
C GLN A 190 6.88 -44.56 18.85
N TYR A 191 6.93 -44.62 17.52
CA TYR A 191 8.17 -44.76 16.79
C TYR A 191 9.04 -43.51 16.96
N TYR A 192 8.48 -42.33 16.69
CA TYR A 192 9.19 -41.05 16.83
C TYR A 192 9.62 -40.76 18.27
N LYS A 193 8.84 -41.15 19.27
CA LYS A 193 9.23 -41.03 20.68
C LYS A 193 10.39 -41.97 21.03
N ARG A 194 10.27 -43.25 20.67
CA ARG A 194 11.19 -44.30 21.12
C ARG A 194 12.54 -44.27 20.40
N TYR A 195 12.54 -43.98 19.11
CA TYR A 195 13.73 -44.08 18.25
C TYR A 195 14.34 -42.70 17.93
N LEU A 196 13.54 -41.63 17.94
CA LEU A 196 13.95 -40.27 17.56
C LEU A 196 13.82 -39.24 18.69
N PHE A 197 13.39 -39.66 19.89
CA PHE A 197 13.25 -38.81 21.09
C PHE A 197 12.34 -37.59 20.96
N PHE A 198 11.40 -37.61 20.03
CA PHE A 198 10.37 -36.58 19.95
C PHE A 198 9.42 -36.67 21.16
N ASN A 199 8.88 -35.52 21.57
CA ASN A 199 7.86 -35.42 22.62
C ASN A 199 6.53 -34.99 22.02
N ILE A 200 5.43 -35.51 22.55
CA ILE A 200 4.08 -35.10 22.15
C ILE A 200 3.84 -33.68 22.66
N LEU A 201 3.40 -32.78 21.78
CA LEU A 201 3.08 -31.39 22.12
C LEU A 201 1.59 -31.08 22.06
N SER A 202 0.83 -31.83 21.25
CA SER A 202 -0.60 -31.58 21.03
C SER A 202 -1.46 -32.81 21.31
N LYS A 203 -2.78 -32.58 21.36
CA LYS A 203 -3.78 -33.63 21.12
C LYS A 203 -3.88 -33.91 19.62
N GLU A 204 -4.58 -34.99 19.27
CA GLU A 204 -4.89 -35.32 17.88
C GLU A 204 -5.80 -34.26 17.24
N GLN A 205 -5.46 -33.86 16.01
CA GLN A 205 -6.22 -32.92 15.19
C GLN A 205 -6.27 -33.39 13.73
N ASN A 206 -7.22 -32.87 12.95
CA ASN A 206 -7.35 -33.21 11.54
C ASN A 206 -6.49 -32.29 10.68
N CYS A 207 -5.61 -32.87 9.86
CA CYS A 207 -4.72 -32.11 8.98
C CYS A 207 -5.28 -32.07 7.55
N SER A 208 -5.76 -30.90 7.13
CA SER A 208 -6.37 -30.69 5.81
C SER A 208 -5.42 -30.98 4.64
N ARG A 209 -4.10 -30.84 4.84
CA ARG A 209 -3.06 -31.14 3.84
C ARG A 209 -2.95 -32.62 3.46
N VAL A 210 -3.49 -33.51 4.28
CA VAL A 210 -3.49 -34.97 4.05
C VAL A 210 -4.91 -35.53 4.11
N GLN A 211 -5.86 -34.86 3.44
CA GLN A 211 -7.28 -35.23 3.37
C GLN A 211 -7.96 -35.31 4.74
N ASN A 212 -7.68 -34.35 5.63
CA ASN A 212 -8.20 -34.33 7.00
C ASN A 212 -7.80 -35.55 7.84
N GLY A 213 -6.72 -36.24 7.48
CA GLY A 213 -6.18 -37.34 8.25
C GLY A 213 -5.74 -36.91 9.66
N PRO A 214 -5.77 -37.82 10.64
CA PRO A 214 -5.40 -37.49 12.02
C PRO A 214 -3.90 -37.25 12.13
N ALA A 215 -3.53 -36.18 12.84
CA ALA A 215 -2.17 -35.74 13.08
C ALA A 215 -1.97 -35.34 14.55
N ILE A 216 -0.78 -35.59 15.07
CA ILE A 216 -0.30 -35.14 16.37
C ILE A 216 1.01 -34.37 16.15
N LEU A 217 1.12 -33.18 16.72
CA LEU A 217 2.35 -32.40 16.70
C LEU A 217 3.35 -32.97 17.71
N LEU A 218 4.55 -33.28 17.23
CA LEU A 218 5.67 -33.68 18.05
C LEU A 218 6.80 -32.64 17.98
N GLY A 219 7.61 -32.57 19.04
CA GLY A 219 8.79 -31.70 19.10
C GLY A 219 10.04 -32.40 19.64
N LEU A 220 11.15 -32.22 18.93
CA LEU A 220 12.49 -32.63 19.33
C LEU A 220 13.23 -31.41 19.87
N LYS A 221 13.80 -31.50 21.07
CA LYS A 221 14.46 -30.36 21.74
C LYS A 221 15.97 -30.41 21.58
N LEU A 222 16.62 -29.26 21.44
CA LEU A 222 18.08 -29.15 21.42
C LEU A 222 18.72 -29.76 22.69
N SER A 223 18.09 -29.55 23.84
CA SER A 223 18.52 -30.10 25.13
C SER A 223 18.61 -31.63 25.13
N THR A 224 17.84 -32.31 24.27
CA THR A 224 17.92 -33.76 24.11
C THR A 224 19.29 -34.16 23.57
N PHE A 225 19.81 -33.43 22.58
CA PHE A 225 21.13 -33.70 22.00
C PHE A 225 22.26 -33.33 22.94
N GLN A 226 22.16 -32.18 23.61
CA GLN A 226 23.13 -31.78 24.65
C GLN A 226 23.22 -32.81 25.77
N ALA A 227 22.09 -33.42 26.16
CA ALA A 227 22.07 -34.48 27.17
C ALA A 227 22.71 -35.80 26.66
N VAL A 228 22.57 -36.10 25.36
CA VAL A 228 23.22 -37.27 24.74
C VAL A 228 24.74 -37.05 24.64
N GLU A 229 25.18 -35.87 24.19
CA GLU A 229 26.61 -35.51 24.08
C GLU A 229 27.31 -35.47 25.44
N ASN A 230 26.66 -34.94 26.48
CA ASN A 230 27.25 -34.81 27.82
C ASN A 230 27.18 -36.10 28.66
N GLY A 231 26.43 -37.11 28.21
CA GLY A 231 26.19 -38.34 28.97
C GLY A 231 26.01 -39.59 28.10
N PRO A 232 26.94 -39.90 27.17
CA PRO A 232 26.73 -40.89 26.12
C PRO A 232 26.45 -42.30 26.65
N ASN A 233 27.09 -42.69 27.76
CA ASN A 233 26.90 -44.00 28.40
C ASN A 233 25.47 -44.26 28.90
N LYS A 234 24.71 -43.20 29.23
CA LYS A 234 23.31 -43.31 29.67
C LYS A 234 22.40 -43.66 28.49
N PHE A 235 22.74 -43.19 27.29
CA PHE A 235 21.97 -43.40 26.07
C PHE A 235 22.47 -44.61 25.26
N LYS A 236 23.73 -45.05 25.40
CA LYS A 236 24.22 -46.35 24.89
C LYS A 236 23.40 -47.55 25.43
N LYS A 237 22.79 -47.42 26.62
CA LYS A 237 21.84 -48.42 27.17
C LYS A 237 20.49 -48.44 26.44
N LEU A 238 20.12 -47.37 25.76
CA LEU A 238 18.96 -47.30 24.87
C LEU A 238 19.37 -47.81 23.47
N LYS A 239 19.65 -49.12 23.37
CA LYS A 239 20.16 -49.84 22.17
C LYS A 239 19.38 -49.63 20.86
N ARG A 240 18.30 -48.86 20.87
CA ARG A 240 17.36 -48.67 19.77
C ARG A 240 17.24 -47.21 19.32
N SER A 241 17.92 -46.24 19.95
CA SER A 241 17.83 -44.84 19.50
C SER A 241 18.70 -44.59 18.26
N PHE A 242 18.28 -43.67 17.39
CA PHE A 242 19.11 -43.21 16.26
C PHE A 242 20.26 -42.30 16.66
N TYR A 243 20.27 -41.81 17.90
CA TYR A 243 21.31 -40.92 18.42
C TYR A 243 22.21 -41.58 19.47
N CYS A 244 22.14 -42.91 19.66
CA CYS A 244 22.97 -43.60 20.66
C CYS A 244 24.48 -43.55 20.34
N ASP A 245 24.83 -43.36 19.08
CA ASP A 245 26.21 -43.35 18.57
C ASP A 245 26.62 -41.96 18.05
N ILE A 246 26.01 -40.89 18.61
CA ILE A 246 26.22 -39.51 18.15
C ILE A 246 27.70 -39.10 18.20
N ASP A 247 28.45 -39.59 19.19
CA ASP A 247 29.88 -39.33 19.34
C ASP A 247 30.72 -39.95 18.23
N GLU A 248 30.36 -41.18 17.81
CA GLU A 248 31.04 -41.91 16.74
C GLU A 248 30.75 -41.28 15.36
N ARG A 249 29.64 -40.54 15.24
CA ARG A 249 29.22 -39.82 14.02
C ARG A 249 29.64 -38.34 13.99
N LYS A 250 30.36 -37.84 15.00
CA LYS A 250 30.92 -36.47 15.02
C LYS A 250 31.71 -36.10 13.75
N PRO A 251 32.58 -36.97 13.19
CA PRO A 251 33.27 -36.68 11.94
C PRO A 251 32.32 -36.44 10.77
N LEU A 252 31.28 -37.26 10.65
CA LEU A 252 30.25 -37.13 9.61
C LEU A 252 29.47 -35.82 9.76
N PHE A 253 29.12 -35.42 10.99
CA PHE A 253 28.44 -34.14 11.22
C PHE A 253 29.31 -32.93 10.86
N SER A 254 30.60 -32.97 11.17
CA SER A 254 31.55 -31.93 10.76
C SER A 254 31.64 -31.80 9.24
N VAL A 255 31.71 -32.91 8.52
CA VAL A 255 31.73 -32.93 7.04
C VAL A 255 30.43 -32.35 6.46
N ILE A 256 29.27 -32.80 6.94
CA ILE A 256 27.96 -32.28 6.51
C ILE A 256 27.87 -30.77 6.79
N ARG A 257 28.28 -30.34 7.99
CA ARG A 257 28.25 -28.92 8.41
C ARG A 257 29.18 -28.07 7.54
N GLU A 258 30.41 -28.50 7.31
CA GLU A 258 31.37 -27.77 6.48
C GLU A 258 30.91 -27.65 5.03
N ASN A 259 30.35 -28.71 4.45
CA ASN A 259 29.87 -28.69 3.07
C ASN A 259 28.67 -27.73 2.93
N ILE A 260 27.75 -27.73 3.91
CA ILE A 260 26.65 -26.75 3.95
C ILE A 260 27.19 -25.32 4.15
N MET A 261 28.16 -25.09 5.06
CA MET A 261 28.72 -23.76 5.31
C MET A 261 29.56 -23.21 4.14
N LYS A 262 30.36 -24.04 3.47
CA LYS A 262 31.16 -23.63 2.29
C LYS A 262 30.26 -23.20 1.13
N ALA A 263 29.17 -23.92 0.90
CA ALA A 263 28.16 -23.52 -0.08
C ALA A 263 27.46 -22.20 0.31
N THR A 264 27.27 -21.94 1.60
CA THR A 264 26.59 -20.73 2.12
C THR A 264 27.48 -19.47 2.11
N ASN A 265 28.78 -19.59 2.42
CA ASN A 265 29.69 -18.45 2.65
C ASN A 265 30.23 -17.79 1.36
N ASN A 266 30.42 -18.52 0.27
CA ASN A 266 30.90 -17.93 -0.99
C ASN A 266 29.83 -17.05 -1.68
N ILE A 267 28.55 -17.33 -1.46
CA ILE A 267 27.42 -16.63 -2.09
C ILE A 267 26.96 -15.44 -1.24
N ALA A 268 26.96 -15.55 0.09
CA ALA A 268 26.70 -14.40 0.97
C ALA A 268 27.69 -13.27 0.69
N LYS A 269 28.98 -13.61 0.52
CA LYS A 269 30.01 -12.66 0.11
C LYS A 269 29.76 -12.12 -1.30
N THR A 270 29.43 -12.95 -2.29
CA THR A 270 29.22 -12.52 -3.69
C THR A 270 27.94 -11.69 -3.91
N ILE A 271 26.81 -11.99 -3.25
CA ILE A 271 25.56 -11.23 -3.35
C ILE A 271 25.67 -9.92 -2.55
N GLU A 272 26.27 -9.97 -1.36
CA GLU A 272 26.58 -8.76 -0.60
C GLU A 272 27.58 -7.90 -1.38
N ASP A 273 28.57 -8.48 -2.05
CA ASP A 273 29.51 -7.78 -2.93
C ASP A 273 28.82 -7.19 -4.18
N ILE A 274 27.86 -7.89 -4.82
CA ILE A 274 27.08 -7.37 -5.96
C ILE A 274 26.09 -6.28 -5.54
N GLU A 275 25.40 -6.44 -4.40
CA GLU A 275 24.49 -5.42 -3.87
C GLU A 275 25.26 -4.21 -3.35
N ILE A 276 26.41 -4.42 -2.69
CA ILE A 276 27.35 -3.36 -2.30
C ILE A 276 27.88 -2.67 -3.55
N ASP A 277 28.34 -3.40 -4.56
CA ASP A 277 28.83 -2.81 -5.82
C ASP A 277 27.71 -2.02 -6.53
N THR A 278 26.49 -2.56 -6.58
CA THR A 278 25.33 -1.86 -7.16
C THR A 278 25.00 -0.58 -6.38
N ILE A 279 24.99 -0.64 -5.05
CA ILE A 279 24.79 0.54 -4.20
C ILE A 279 25.95 1.53 -4.38
N GLN A 280 27.19 1.07 -4.55
CA GLN A 280 28.35 1.91 -4.86
C GLN A 280 28.22 2.55 -6.24
N GLN A 281 27.70 1.86 -7.25
CA GLN A 281 27.41 2.43 -8.57
C GLN A 281 26.35 3.53 -8.46
N PHE A 282 25.24 3.31 -7.75
CA PHE A 282 24.27 4.38 -7.47
C PHE A 282 24.91 5.52 -6.66
N THR A 283 25.79 5.20 -5.71
CA THR A 283 26.52 6.18 -4.88
C THR A 283 27.43 7.05 -5.75
N LYS A 284 28.07 6.50 -6.78
CA LYS A 284 28.84 7.26 -7.76
C LYS A 284 27.95 8.18 -8.61
N ILE A 285 26.68 7.85 -8.81
CA ILE A 285 25.73 8.67 -9.57
C ILE A 285 25.26 9.88 -8.75
N VAL A 286 24.75 9.66 -7.53
CA VAL A 286 24.08 10.72 -6.74
C VAL A 286 24.87 11.19 -5.52
N GLY A 287 25.96 10.51 -5.15
CA GLY A 287 26.70 10.73 -3.91
C GLY A 287 26.08 10.03 -2.68
N ALA A 288 26.93 9.61 -1.74
CA ALA A 288 26.54 8.78 -0.60
C ALA A 288 25.43 9.41 0.26
N LYS A 289 25.47 10.74 0.43
CA LYS A 289 24.46 11.48 1.23
C LYS A 289 23.03 11.37 0.68
N ASN A 290 22.89 11.04 -0.61
CA ASN A 290 21.62 11.01 -1.34
C ASN A 290 21.11 9.59 -1.59
N ILE A 291 21.73 8.61 -0.94
CA ILE A 291 21.27 7.23 -0.86
C ILE A 291 20.89 6.93 0.58
N LYS A 292 19.76 6.25 0.78
CA LYS A 292 19.33 5.74 2.08
C LYS A 292 19.11 4.23 1.96
N THR A 293 19.91 3.48 2.70
CA THR A 293 19.86 2.02 2.78
C THR A 293 19.51 1.55 4.19
N GLU A 294 19.60 2.44 5.18
CA GLU A 294 19.33 2.18 6.58
C GLU A 294 17.89 1.68 6.75
N PHE A 295 17.72 0.53 7.40
CA PHE A 295 16.42 -0.12 7.54
C PHE A 295 15.36 0.79 8.19
N LEU A 296 15.74 1.54 9.23
CA LEU A 296 14.82 2.46 9.92
C LEU A 296 14.36 3.59 8.99
N THR A 297 15.27 4.19 8.21
CA THR A 297 14.92 5.21 7.22
C THR A 297 14.01 4.64 6.13
N ARG A 298 14.27 3.43 5.65
CA ARG A 298 13.39 2.77 4.67
C ARG A 298 12.00 2.47 5.26
N GLN A 299 11.95 2.07 6.53
CA GLN A 299 10.69 1.84 7.24
C GLN A 299 9.89 3.13 7.42
N GLU A 300 10.55 4.28 7.67
CA GLU A 300 9.90 5.60 7.72
C GLU A 300 9.18 5.95 6.41
N TYR A 301 9.82 5.73 5.25
CA TYR A 301 9.17 5.94 3.94
C TYR A 301 8.07 4.91 3.65
N GLY A 302 8.17 3.72 4.25
CA GLY A 302 7.14 2.67 4.15
C GLY A 302 5.95 2.84 5.10
N ARG A 303 5.91 3.92 5.89
CA ARG A 303 4.73 4.30 6.66
C ARG A 303 3.62 4.73 5.70
N SER A 304 2.39 4.38 6.05
CA SER A 304 1.21 4.69 5.24
C SER A 304 0.02 5.10 6.10
N THR A 305 -0.93 5.83 5.55
CA THR A 305 -2.25 6.09 6.14
C THR A 305 -3.22 4.95 5.89
N LEU A 306 -2.93 4.05 4.94
CA LEU A 306 -3.68 2.82 4.69
C LEU A 306 -3.40 1.75 5.75
N GLU A 307 -4.06 0.59 5.67
CA GLU A 307 -3.88 -0.50 6.63
C GLU A 307 -2.42 -0.99 6.71
N SER A 308 -1.75 -1.02 5.56
CA SER A 308 -0.36 -1.43 5.42
C SER A 308 0.33 -0.59 4.32
N GLY A 309 1.65 -0.48 4.42
CA GLY A 309 2.51 0.16 3.41
C GLY A 309 3.61 -0.80 2.96
N THR A 310 4.51 -0.32 2.10
CA THR A 310 5.60 -1.10 1.50
C THR A 310 6.97 -0.55 1.90
N ILE A 311 7.96 -1.41 2.13
CA ILE A 311 9.32 -1.01 2.48
C ILE A 311 10.19 -1.04 1.21
N PRO A 312 10.76 0.10 0.79
CA PRO A 312 11.68 0.12 -0.35
C PRO A 312 12.98 -0.63 -0.03
N LYS A 313 13.67 -1.10 -1.07
CA LYS A 313 15.01 -1.69 -0.94
C LYS A 313 16.07 -0.63 -0.69
N ILE A 314 15.97 0.48 -1.42
CA ILE A 314 16.87 1.63 -1.35
C ILE A 314 16.06 2.88 -1.71
N ILE A 315 16.43 4.02 -1.11
CA ILE A 315 15.88 5.32 -1.48
C ILE A 315 17.00 6.12 -2.14
N ILE A 316 16.75 6.65 -3.33
CA ILE A 316 17.71 7.42 -4.13
C ILE A 316 17.14 8.80 -4.40
N GLN A 317 17.90 9.84 -4.07
CA GLN A 317 17.49 11.25 -4.19
C GLN A 317 18.31 11.98 -5.26
N PRO A 318 17.89 11.93 -6.53
CA PRO A 318 18.59 12.62 -7.62
C PRO A 318 18.42 14.14 -7.52
N GLU A 319 19.36 14.89 -8.07
CA GLU A 319 19.30 16.36 -8.14
C GLU A 319 18.91 16.91 -9.51
N ASN A 320 18.93 16.07 -10.54
CA ASN A 320 18.61 16.47 -11.91
C ASN A 320 18.24 15.27 -12.79
N GLN A 321 17.72 15.53 -14.00
CA GLN A 321 17.35 14.48 -14.94
C GLN A 321 18.52 13.58 -15.38
N LYS A 322 19.77 14.09 -15.42
CA LYS A 322 20.92 13.31 -15.88
C LYS A 322 21.21 12.16 -14.91
N GLU A 323 21.07 12.40 -13.62
CA GLU A 323 21.17 11.35 -12.61
C GLU A 323 20.03 10.33 -12.74
N ILE A 324 18.79 10.79 -12.97
CA ILE A 324 17.64 9.89 -13.19
C ILE A 324 17.92 8.96 -14.38
N ARG A 325 18.41 9.47 -15.51
CA ARG A 325 18.76 8.64 -16.68
C ARG A 325 19.77 7.55 -16.32
N LYS A 326 20.82 7.90 -15.58
CA LYS A 326 21.84 6.93 -15.14
C LYS A 326 21.26 5.91 -14.17
N ILE A 327 20.39 6.33 -13.26
CA ILE A 327 19.67 5.43 -12.34
C ILE A 327 18.82 4.44 -13.14
N LEU A 328 17.98 4.92 -14.06
CA LEU A 328 17.11 4.07 -14.88
C LEU A 328 17.92 3.12 -15.78
N ALA A 329 19.03 3.57 -16.36
CA ALA A 329 19.92 2.72 -17.15
C ALA A 329 20.50 1.57 -16.30
N LEU A 330 20.97 1.87 -15.09
CA LEU A 330 21.46 0.84 -14.17
C LEU A 330 20.32 -0.08 -13.71
N SER A 331 19.17 0.48 -13.34
CA SER A 331 17.97 -0.28 -12.94
C SER A 331 17.50 -1.25 -14.03
N ASN A 332 17.54 -0.86 -15.30
CA ASN A 332 17.25 -1.77 -16.43
C ASN A 332 18.26 -2.92 -16.49
N LYS A 333 19.56 -2.62 -16.36
CA LYS A 333 20.63 -3.63 -16.42
C LYS A 333 20.46 -4.69 -15.32
N ILE A 334 20.08 -4.27 -14.11
CA ILE A 334 19.90 -5.16 -12.95
C ILE A 334 18.45 -5.62 -12.73
N LYS A 335 17.52 -5.15 -13.57
CA LYS A 335 16.06 -5.40 -13.49
C LYS A 335 15.45 -5.04 -12.14
N TRP A 336 15.89 -3.95 -11.51
CA TRP A 336 15.27 -3.46 -10.27
C TRP A 336 14.13 -2.52 -10.59
N GLU A 337 12.99 -2.74 -9.94
CA GLU A 337 11.82 -1.85 -10.04
C GLU A 337 12.12 -0.47 -9.44
N VAL A 338 11.58 0.58 -10.06
CA VAL A 338 11.73 1.98 -9.66
C VAL A 338 10.36 2.61 -9.45
N HIS A 339 10.17 3.20 -8.28
CA HIS A 339 8.96 3.96 -7.93
C HIS A 339 9.29 5.44 -7.73
N PRO A 340 8.92 6.32 -8.68
CA PRO A 340 9.13 7.76 -8.52
C PRO A 340 8.09 8.38 -7.60
N ILE A 341 8.56 9.21 -6.68
CA ILE A 341 7.73 10.11 -5.88
C ILE A 341 8.28 11.54 -5.96
N SER A 342 7.38 12.52 -5.87
CA SER A 342 7.77 13.91 -5.66
C SER A 342 8.06 14.16 -4.17
N THR A 343 7.09 14.62 -3.39
CA THR A 343 7.25 14.83 -1.93
C THR A 343 6.67 13.70 -1.07
N GLY A 344 6.06 12.67 -1.69
CA GLY A 344 5.52 11.50 -0.98
C GLY A 344 4.28 11.80 -0.10
N LYS A 345 3.59 12.93 -0.34
CA LYS A 345 2.44 13.39 0.45
C LYS A 345 1.09 12.92 -0.10
N ASN A 346 1.01 11.70 -0.63
CA ASN A 346 -0.21 11.15 -1.23
C ASN A 346 -1.16 10.52 -0.19
N TRP A 347 -1.48 11.29 0.85
CA TRP A 347 -2.23 10.84 2.02
C TRP A 347 -3.57 10.20 1.66
N GLY A 348 -3.90 9.06 2.27
CA GLY A 348 -5.14 8.31 2.11
C GLY A 348 -5.28 7.53 0.80
N TYR A 349 -4.25 7.58 -0.06
CA TYR A 349 -4.16 6.79 -1.30
C TYR A 349 -2.95 5.87 -1.32
N SER A 350 -1.75 6.39 -1.07
CA SER A 350 -0.52 5.58 -1.07
C SER A 350 0.65 6.20 -0.30
N ASP A 351 0.53 7.45 0.15
CA ASP A 351 1.60 8.17 0.86
C ASP A 351 2.88 8.22 -0.01
N ALA A 352 4.01 7.69 0.49
CA ALA A 352 5.24 7.49 -0.28
C ALA A 352 5.44 6.03 -0.74
N CYS A 353 4.47 5.14 -0.45
CA CYS A 353 4.60 3.71 -0.70
C CYS A 353 4.40 3.35 -2.17
N ALA A 354 5.25 2.44 -2.65
CA ALA A 354 5.10 1.77 -3.92
C ALA A 354 4.00 0.69 -3.87
N LEU A 355 3.72 0.06 -5.00
CA LEU A 355 2.78 -1.08 -5.05
C LEU A 355 3.39 -2.34 -4.42
N ASN A 356 4.70 -2.54 -4.62
CA ASN A 356 5.47 -3.70 -4.16
C ASN A 356 6.56 -3.31 -3.16
N ASP A 357 6.96 -4.25 -2.30
CA ASP A 357 8.16 -4.14 -1.48
C ASP A 357 9.43 -4.23 -2.34
N GLY A 358 10.57 -3.77 -1.81
CA GLY A 358 11.87 -4.08 -2.41
C GLY A 358 12.22 -3.27 -3.66
N VAL A 359 11.46 -2.22 -3.97
CA VAL A 359 11.73 -1.31 -5.09
C VAL A 359 12.83 -0.29 -4.76
N ILE A 360 13.42 0.31 -5.79
CA ILE A 360 14.13 1.59 -5.69
C ILE A 360 13.07 2.68 -5.54
N LEU A 361 13.02 3.34 -4.39
CA LEU A 361 12.21 4.54 -4.23
C LEU A 361 12.99 5.75 -4.73
N LEU A 362 12.56 6.32 -5.85
CA LEU A 362 13.18 7.49 -6.47
C LEU A 362 12.51 8.76 -5.91
N ASP A 363 13.13 9.36 -4.89
CA ASP A 363 12.62 10.53 -4.16
C ASP A 363 13.13 11.83 -4.83
N LEU A 364 12.27 12.45 -5.62
CA LEU A 364 12.59 13.61 -6.45
C LEU A 364 12.57 14.94 -5.68
N LYS A 365 12.41 14.93 -4.35
CA LYS A 365 12.28 16.18 -3.57
C LYS A 365 13.50 17.11 -3.65
N ARG A 366 14.67 16.62 -4.05
CA ARG A 366 15.89 17.45 -4.24
C ARG A 366 15.84 18.27 -5.52
N MET A 367 15.05 17.85 -6.49
CA MET A 367 14.74 18.63 -7.69
C MET A 367 13.64 19.64 -7.31
N ASN A 368 13.99 20.70 -6.57
CA ASN A 368 13.04 21.63 -5.96
C ASN A 368 13.19 23.09 -6.42
N LYS A 369 13.63 23.31 -7.66
CA LYS A 369 13.80 24.65 -8.22
C LYS A 369 12.54 25.12 -8.96
N ILE A 370 12.20 26.39 -8.73
CA ILE A 370 11.43 27.18 -9.69
C ILE A 370 12.40 27.56 -10.81
N LEU A 371 12.19 27.02 -12.01
CA LEU A 371 13.12 27.12 -13.13
C LEU A 371 12.96 28.41 -13.92
N SER A 372 11.72 28.83 -14.12
CA SER A 372 11.38 30.10 -14.76
C SER A 372 10.01 30.58 -14.30
N PHE A 373 9.80 31.88 -14.42
CA PHE A 373 8.53 32.54 -14.12
C PHE A 373 8.34 33.70 -15.10
N ASP A 374 7.21 33.70 -15.80
CA ASP A 374 6.80 34.79 -16.69
C ASP A 374 5.83 35.71 -15.94
N ASN A 375 6.28 36.92 -15.66
CA ASN A 375 5.50 37.92 -14.90
C ASN A 375 4.49 38.70 -15.76
N GLU A 376 4.46 38.49 -17.07
CA GLU A 376 3.51 39.14 -17.97
C GLU A 376 2.35 38.19 -18.28
N VAL A 377 2.66 36.96 -18.64
CA VAL A 377 1.68 35.94 -19.04
C VAL A 377 1.21 35.07 -17.87
N GLY A 378 2.00 34.99 -16.79
CA GLY A 378 1.62 34.26 -15.58
C GLY A 378 1.86 32.76 -15.66
N THR A 379 3.01 32.34 -16.19
CA THR A 379 3.43 30.94 -16.22
C THR A 379 4.58 30.70 -15.26
N ILE A 380 4.64 29.50 -14.68
CA ILE A 380 5.75 29.09 -13.82
C ILE A 380 6.18 27.67 -14.14
N VAL A 381 7.49 27.48 -14.37
CA VAL A 381 8.08 26.17 -14.65
C VAL A 381 8.77 25.67 -13.38
N VAL A 382 8.45 24.46 -12.96
CA VAL A 382 8.93 23.93 -11.68
C VAL A 382 9.46 22.50 -11.82
N GLU A 383 10.36 22.14 -10.92
CA GLU A 383 10.82 20.76 -10.71
C GLU A 383 9.91 19.98 -9.72
N PRO A 384 9.99 18.63 -9.65
CA PRO A 384 9.00 17.81 -8.94
C PRO A 384 8.98 18.01 -7.42
N GLY A 385 10.11 18.38 -6.82
CA GLY A 385 10.23 18.72 -5.41
C GLY A 385 9.65 20.07 -5.02
N VAL A 386 9.25 20.92 -5.99
CA VAL A 386 8.65 22.23 -5.69
C VAL A 386 7.27 22.04 -5.06
N THR A 387 7.09 22.63 -3.88
CA THR A 387 5.85 22.56 -3.11
C THR A 387 4.94 23.75 -3.39
N GLN A 388 3.64 23.58 -3.16
CA GLN A 388 2.68 24.68 -3.26
C GLN A 388 3.00 25.82 -2.27
N GLY A 389 3.55 25.50 -1.09
CA GLY A 389 4.03 26.50 -0.13
C GLY A 389 5.17 27.35 -0.69
N GLN A 390 6.15 26.72 -1.35
CA GLN A 390 7.27 27.44 -1.97
C GLN A 390 6.79 28.41 -3.05
N VAL A 391 5.88 27.99 -3.93
CA VAL A 391 5.35 28.86 -4.98
C VAL A 391 4.48 29.98 -4.39
N ALA A 392 3.64 29.69 -3.40
CA ALA A 392 2.85 30.73 -2.72
C ALA A 392 3.76 31.80 -2.09
N SER A 393 4.80 31.40 -1.35
CA SER A 393 5.77 32.32 -0.76
C SER A 393 6.58 33.08 -1.82
N PHE A 394 6.97 32.44 -2.92
CA PHE A 394 7.66 33.09 -4.03
C PHE A 394 6.81 34.22 -4.64
N LEU A 395 5.52 33.96 -4.91
CA LEU A 395 4.61 34.96 -5.47
C LEU A 395 4.29 36.08 -4.48
N GLU A 396 4.18 35.77 -3.19
CA GLU A 396 3.85 36.74 -2.14
C GLU A 396 5.04 37.65 -1.80
N ASN A 397 6.22 37.08 -1.54
CA ASN A 397 7.42 37.81 -1.12
C ASN A 397 7.97 38.75 -2.21
N ASN A 398 7.78 38.39 -3.48
CA ASN A 398 8.18 39.22 -4.61
C ASN A 398 7.05 40.13 -5.13
N HIS A 399 5.89 40.14 -4.45
CA HIS A 399 4.74 40.97 -4.80
C HIS A 399 4.24 40.80 -6.24
N HIS A 400 4.40 39.61 -6.83
CA HIS A 400 3.93 39.33 -8.19
C HIS A 400 2.41 39.47 -8.30
N PRO A 401 1.87 39.88 -9.48
CA PRO A 401 0.45 40.12 -9.67
C PRO A 401 -0.37 38.84 -9.84
N PHE A 402 0.23 37.66 -9.62
CA PHE A 402 -0.42 36.36 -9.79
C PHE A 402 -0.57 35.60 -8.46
N MET A 403 -1.50 34.65 -8.46
CA MET A 403 -1.73 33.67 -7.41
C MET A 403 -1.85 32.27 -8.02
N MET A 404 -1.44 31.27 -7.26
CA MET A 404 -1.54 29.85 -7.63
C MET A 404 -2.81 29.20 -7.04
N ASP A 405 -3.19 28.02 -7.55
CA ASP A 405 -4.27 27.20 -6.97
C ASP A 405 -3.78 26.30 -5.81
N ALA A 406 -4.35 26.37 -4.61
CA ALA A 406 -3.93 25.53 -3.48
C ALA A 406 -4.87 24.36 -3.19
N THR A 407 -4.30 23.26 -2.67
CA THR A 407 -5.06 22.12 -2.14
C THR A 407 -5.02 22.10 -0.62
N GLY A 408 -6.02 21.45 -0.01
CA GLY A 408 -6.05 21.18 1.44
C GLY A 408 -5.08 20.09 1.92
N ALA A 409 -4.07 19.69 1.14
CA ALA A 409 -3.11 18.63 1.48
C ALA A 409 -1.86 19.13 2.24
N GLY A 410 -1.74 20.44 2.46
CA GLY A 410 -0.66 21.06 3.23
C GLY A 410 0.42 21.70 2.37
N PRO A 411 1.16 22.70 2.89
CA PRO A 411 2.11 23.49 2.12
C PRO A 411 3.24 22.66 1.49
N ASP A 412 3.60 21.52 2.09
CA ASP A 412 4.69 20.63 1.62
C ASP A 412 4.28 19.70 0.46
N THR A 413 3.06 19.83 -0.05
CA THR A 413 2.58 19.03 -1.19
C THR A 413 3.19 19.54 -2.49
N SER A 414 3.78 18.63 -3.26
CA SER A 414 4.33 18.93 -4.60
C SER A 414 3.23 19.34 -5.59
N LEU A 415 3.51 20.36 -6.41
CA LEU A 415 2.63 20.72 -7.54
C LEU A 415 2.59 19.61 -8.60
N ILE A 416 3.74 19.09 -9.00
CA ILE A 416 3.86 18.01 -9.99
C ILE A 416 3.29 16.72 -9.44
N GLY A 417 3.63 16.31 -8.22
CA GLY A 417 3.14 15.05 -7.64
C GLY A 417 1.62 15.03 -7.50
N ASN A 418 0.99 16.17 -7.18
CA ASN A 418 -0.47 16.29 -7.15
C ASN A 418 -1.07 16.19 -8.56
N THR A 419 -0.49 16.90 -9.53
CA THR A 419 -0.98 16.97 -10.93
C THR A 419 -0.78 15.65 -11.68
N ALA A 420 0.34 14.97 -11.44
CA ALA A 420 0.62 13.64 -11.95
C ALA A 420 -0.43 12.61 -11.51
N GLU A 421 -1.09 12.84 -10.38
CA GLU A 421 -2.20 12.02 -9.89
C GLU A 421 -3.58 12.65 -10.16
N ARG A 422 -3.63 13.71 -10.98
CA ARG A 422 -4.84 14.48 -11.34
C ARG A 422 -5.60 15.06 -10.14
N GLY A 423 -4.87 15.45 -9.10
CA GLY A 423 -5.43 16.20 -7.98
C GLY A 423 -5.91 17.58 -8.40
N PHE A 424 -6.83 18.14 -7.62
CA PHE A 424 -7.39 19.48 -7.84
C PHE A 424 -7.34 20.32 -6.55
N GLY A 425 -7.29 21.64 -6.71
CA GLY A 425 -7.47 22.60 -5.61
C GLY A 425 -8.82 23.30 -5.65
N HIS A 426 -8.86 24.53 -5.15
CA HIS A 426 -10.11 25.21 -4.78
C HIS A 426 -10.38 26.49 -5.57
N SER A 427 -9.40 27.01 -6.28
CA SER A 427 -9.52 28.25 -7.05
C SER A 427 -10.16 28.02 -8.43
N PRO A 428 -10.35 29.06 -9.28
CA PRO A 428 -10.73 28.88 -10.68
C PRO A 428 -9.79 27.95 -11.47
N ASN A 429 -8.48 28.01 -11.23
CA ASN A 429 -7.51 27.07 -11.83
C ASN A 429 -7.36 25.78 -11.00
N GLY A 430 -8.43 25.37 -10.30
CA GLY A 430 -8.45 24.20 -9.42
C GLY A 430 -8.15 22.88 -10.14
N ASP A 431 -8.53 22.75 -11.41
CA ASP A 431 -8.08 21.62 -12.23
C ASP A 431 -6.64 21.85 -12.69
N ARG A 432 -5.69 21.35 -11.91
CA ARG A 432 -4.25 21.54 -12.14
C ARG A 432 -3.76 20.83 -13.41
N PHE A 433 -4.37 19.70 -13.75
CA PHE A 433 -4.03 19.02 -15.00
C PHE A 433 -4.50 19.84 -16.20
N ALA A 434 -5.70 20.43 -16.14
CA ALA A 434 -6.16 21.34 -17.20
C ALA A 434 -5.25 22.57 -17.33
N ASN A 435 -4.82 23.16 -16.20
CA ASN A 435 -4.00 24.38 -16.13
C ASN A 435 -2.49 24.12 -16.06
N SER A 436 -2.01 23.06 -16.69
CA SER A 436 -0.58 22.76 -16.87
C SER A 436 -0.26 22.32 -18.30
N CYS A 437 1.00 22.51 -18.70
CA CYS A 437 1.54 22.11 -20.00
C CYS A 437 3.08 21.96 -19.93
N GLY A 438 3.72 21.65 -21.07
CA GLY A 438 5.19 21.71 -21.21
C GLY A 438 5.93 20.73 -20.29
N TYR A 439 5.64 19.44 -20.38
CA TYR A 439 6.18 18.44 -19.45
C TYR A 439 7.54 17.96 -19.96
N GLU A 440 8.56 17.92 -19.10
CA GLU A 440 9.81 17.18 -19.37
C GLU A 440 9.70 15.80 -18.72
N ILE A 441 9.96 14.75 -19.49
CA ILE A 441 9.78 13.36 -19.06
C ILE A 441 11.04 12.56 -19.35
N VAL A 442 11.45 11.73 -18.40
CA VAL A 442 12.47 10.69 -18.58
C VAL A 442 11.78 9.33 -18.73
N LEU A 443 11.93 8.69 -19.88
CA LEU A 443 11.39 7.35 -20.15
C LEU A 443 12.24 6.26 -19.48
N ALA A 444 11.70 5.03 -19.39
CA ALA A 444 12.40 3.90 -18.76
C ALA A 444 13.75 3.60 -19.42
N ASN A 445 13.86 3.76 -20.74
CA ASN A 445 15.10 3.61 -21.49
C ASN A 445 16.13 4.75 -21.26
N GLY A 446 15.77 5.78 -20.48
CA GLY A 446 16.60 6.95 -20.21
C GLY A 446 16.55 8.04 -21.29
N GLU A 447 15.68 7.93 -22.28
CA GLU A 447 15.38 9.02 -23.21
C GLU A 447 14.67 10.16 -22.48
N VAL A 448 14.97 11.39 -22.90
CA VAL A 448 14.32 12.60 -22.39
C VAL A 448 13.64 13.29 -23.53
N PHE A 449 12.38 13.66 -23.34
CA PHE A 449 11.65 14.49 -24.29
C PHE A 449 10.75 15.48 -23.55
N GLN A 450 10.24 16.45 -24.31
CA GLN A 450 9.29 17.45 -23.83
C GLN A 450 7.97 17.35 -24.60
N THR A 451 6.85 17.47 -23.90
CA THR A 451 5.50 17.46 -24.50
C THR A 451 5.16 18.81 -25.14
N GLY A 452 4.07 18.85 -25.90
CA GLY A 452 3.59 20.06 -26.57
C GLY A 452 4.64 20.63 -27.52
N PHE A 453 4.90 21.93 -27.41
CA PHE A 453 5.88 22.62 -28.25
C PHE A 453 7.32 22.57 -27.71
N GLY A 454 7.57 22.00 -26.54
CA GLY A 454 8.93 21.88 -25.98
C GLY A 454 9.86 20.98 -26.80
N SER A 455 9.29 20.16 -27.70
CA SER A 455 10.04 19.36 -28.68
C SER A 455 10.72 20.19 -29.77
N PHE A 456 10.28 21.43 -30.00
CA PHE A 456 10.86 22.33 -30.99
C PHE A 456 11.94 23.22 -30.35
N LYS A 457 13.10 23.30 -30.99
CA LYS A 457 14.18 24.19 -30.55
C LYS A 457 13.69 25.64 -30.55
N ASN A 458 13.98 26.37 -29.47
CA ASN A 458 13.65 27.79 -29.30
C ASN A 458 12.14 28.11 -29.41
N SER A 459 11.28 27.19 -28.97
CA SER A 459 9.84 27.47 -28.90
C SER A 459 9.51 28.45 -27.77
N GLU A 460 9.03 29.63 -28.16
CA GLU A 460 8.47 30.66 -27.26
C GLU A 460 7.08 30.29 -26.71
N VAL A 461 6.44 29.25 -27.26
CA VAL A 461 5.05 28.88 -26.94
C VAL A 461 4.92 27.63 -26.06
N THR A 462 6.05 27.06 -25.63
CA THR A 462 6.12 25.81 -24.84
C THR A 462 5.28 25.89 -23.55
N ASP A 463 5.36 27.03 -22.88
CA ASP A 463 4.79 27.26 -21.56
C ASP A 463 3.36 27.84 -21.60
N ILE A 464 2.88 28.21 -22.79
CA ILE A 464 1.61 28.94 -22.96
C ILE A 464 0.60 28.21 -23.84
N TYR A 465 1.01 27.21 -24.62
CA TYR A 465 0.10 26.41 -25.45
C TYR A 465 0.25 24.91 -25.24
N LYS A 466 -0.82 24.29 -24.74
CA LYS A 466 -0.82 22.92 -24.19
C LYS A 466 -0.60 21.81 -25.22
N TRP A 467 -1.23 21.91 -26.39
CA TRP A 467 -1.47 20.72 -27.21
C TRP A 467 -0.26 20.32 -28.09
N GLY A 468 0.55 21.28 -28.51
CA GLY A 468 1.57 21.06 -29.55
C GLY A 468 0.95 20.75 -30.92
N VAL A 469 1.66 19.95 -31.72
CA VAL A 469 1.21 19.47 -33.04
C VAL A 469 1.21 17.94 -33.03
N GLY A 470 0.09 17.32 -33.42
CA GLY A 470 -0.11 15.86 -33.35
C GLY A 470 -0.79 15.42 -32.04
N PRO A 471 -0.60 14.15 -31.60
CA PRO A 471 -1.18 13.68 -30.35
C PRO A 471 -0.63 14.45 -29.14
N SER A 472 -1.51 14.97 -28.28
CA SER A 472 -1.11 15.54 -26.99
C SER A 472 -0.80 14.41 -26.00
N LEU A 473 0.45 14.34 -25.57
CA LEU A 473 0.99 13.21 -24.81
C LEU A 473 0.87 13.40 -23.29
N ASP A 474 0.62 14.61 -22.81
CA ASP A 474 0.62 14.98 -21.38
C ASP A 474 -0.27 14.04 -20.55
N GLY A 475 -1.45 13.70 -21.09
CA GLY A 475 -2.42 12.81 -20.44
C GLY A 475 -1.93 11.38 -20.23
N LEU A 476 -1.01 10.88 -21.08
CA LEU A 476 -0.44 9.54 -20.95
C LEU A 476 0.43 9.41 -19.70
N PHE A 477 1.04 10.50 -19.23
CA PHE A 477 1.99 10.48 -18.11
C PHE A 477 1.36 10.76 -16.75
N THR A 478 0.08 11.13 -16.71
CA THR A 478 -0.68 11.29 -15.46
C THR A 478 -1.43 10.01 -15.11
N GLN A 479 -1.35 9.59 -13.83
CA GLN A 479 -1.87 8.32 -13.32
C GLN A 479 -1.43 7.16 -14.22
N SER A 480 -0.12 7.06 -14.42
CA SER A 480 0.53 6.05 -15.26
C SER A 480 1.86 5.64 -14.63
N ASN A 481 2.53 4.71 -15.29
CA ASN A 481 3.89 4.29 -14.96
C ASN A 481 4.80 4.30 -16.21
N LEU A 482 4.55 5.24 -17.13
CA LEU A 482 5.21 5.31 -18.45
C LEU A 482 6.49 6.14 -18.47
N GLY A 483 6.75 6.95 -17.44
CA GLY A 483 7.92 7.80 -17.35
C GLY A 483 8.00 8.56 -16.03
N VAL A 484 9.12 9.26 -15.83
CA VAL A 484 9.37 10.12 -14.67
C VAL A 484 9.27 11.58 -15.12
N ILE A 485 8.28 12.32 -14.61
CA ILE A 485 8.12 13.76 -14.91
C ILE A 485 9.17 14.55 -14.13
N THR A 486 10.01 15.32 -14.83
CA THR A 486 11.11 16.12 -14.25
C THR A 486 10.88 17.62 -14.32
N LYS A 487 9.97 18.10 -15.17
CA LYS A 487 9.52 19.50 -15.20
C LYS A 487 8.07 19.59 -15.64
N MET A 488 7.40 20.65 -15.19
CA MET A 488 6.03 20.96 -15.58
C MET A 488 5.79 22.46 -15.47
N THR A 489 5.04 22.99 -16.43
CA THR A 489 4.59 24.39 -16.42
C THR A 489 3.18 24.47 -15.85
N PHE A 490 2.96 25.45 -14.98
CA PHE A 490 1.64 25.77 -14.42
C PHE A 490 1.21 27.18 -14.83
N TRP A 491 -0.07 27.32 -15.16
CA TRP A 491 -0.70 28.62 -15.43
C TRP A 491 -1.28 29.20 -14.15
N LEU A 492 -0.84 30.41 -13.82
CA LEU A 492 -1.24 31.15 -12.64
C LEU A 492 -2.43 32.04 -12.94
N MET A 493 -3.21 32.35 -11.89
CA MET A 493 -4.34 33.27 -12.01
C MET A 493 -3.87 34.68 -11.65
N PRO A 494 -4.29 35.72 -12.38
CA PRO A 494 -4.12 37.10 -11.91
C PRO A 494 -4.79 37.28 -10.55
N LYS A 495 -4.15 38.04 -9.65
CA LYS A 495 -4.75 38.46 -8.39
C LYS A 495 -5.97 39.34 -8.71
N PRO A 496 -7.17 39.03 -8.19
CA PRO A 496 -8.34 39.84 -8.46
C PRO A 496 -8.27 41.16 -7.68
N GLU A 497 -8.81 42.22 -8.27
CA GLU A 497 -9.02 43.51 -7.58
C GLU A 497 -9.92 43.34 -6.35
N CYS A 498 -11.00 42.58 -6.48
CA CYS A 498 -11.93 42.25 -5.43
C CYS A 498 -12.05 40.73 -5.27
N PHE A 499 -11.86 40.27 -4.03
CA PHE A 499 -12.08 38.88 -3.65
C PHE A 499 -13.04 38.78 -2.46
N LYS A 500 -14.07 37.95 -2.59
CA LYS A 500 -14.99 37.61 -1.51
C LYS A 500 -15.23 36.11 -1.46
N VAL A 501 -15.34 35.57 -0.25
CA VAL A 501 -15.83 34.20 -0.02
C VAL A 501 -17.33 34.25 0.20
N ALA A 502 -18.07 33.46 -0.56
CA ALA A 502 -19.45 33.08 -0.27
C ALA A 502 -19.43 31.85 0.64
N TYR A 503 -19.77 32.02 1.92
CA TYR A 503 -19.94 30.93 2.88
C TYR A 503 -21.43 30.66 3.06
N PHE A 504 -21.83 29.39 3.01
CA PHE A 504 -23.23 28.99 3.16
C PHE A 504 -23.39 27.75 4.03
N MET A 505 -24.61 27.59 4.56
CA MET A 505 -25.02 26.48 5.43
C MET A 505 -26.42 26.02 5.03
N LEU A 506 -26.64 24.71 4.98
CA LEU A 506 -27.95 24.10 4.72
C LEU A 506 -28.60 23.63 6.03
N LYS A 507 -29.93 23.61 6.05
CA LYS A 507 -30.72 23.23 7.24
C LYS A 507 -30.70 21.73 7.46
N LYS A 508 -31.05 20.94 6.44
CA LYS A 508 -31.20 19.48 6.51
C LYS A 508 -30.27 18.76 5.54
N ASN A 509 -29.96 17.49 5.82
CA ASN A 509 -29.16 16.66 4.91
C ASN A 509 -29.82 16.54 3.53
N SER A 510 -31.15 16.40 3.48
CA SER A 510 -31.91 16.28 2.23
C SER A 510 -31.90 17.52 1.34
N ASP A 511 -31.54 18.70 1.87
CA ASP A 511 -31.52 19.96 1.12
C ASP A 511 -30.38 20.01 0.08
N ILE A 512 -29.35 19.15 0.22
CA ILE A 512 -28.17 19.17 -0.65
C ILE A 512 -28.51 18.93 -2.12
N SER A 513 -29.46 18.03 -2.41
CA SER A 513 -29.86 17.71 -3.78
C SER A 513 -30.38 18.96 -4.49
N ALA A 514 -31.40 19.59 -3.92
CA ALA A 514 -31.98 20.79 -4.49
C ALA A 514 -30.95 21.94 -4.55
N PHE A 515 -30.09 22.08 -3.54
CA PHE A 515 -29.06 23.10 -3.54
C PHE A 515 -28.10 22.97 -4.73
N ILE A 516 -27.59 21.75 -5.00
CA ILE A 516 -26.74 21.45 -6.17
C ILE A 516 -27.43 21.89 -7.47
N ASP A 517 -28.72 21.59 -7.62
CA ASP A 517 -29.47 21.95 -8.83
C ASP A 517 -29.68 23.47 -8.98
N HIS A 518 -29.76 24.22 -7.88
CA HIS A 518 -29.87 25.69 -7.91
C HIS A 518 -28.53 26.37 -8.25
N ILE A 519 -27.40 25.82 -7.78
CA ILE A 519 -26.08 26.43 -8.02
C ILE A 519 -25.42 25.93 -9.32
N ARG A 520 -25.82 24.77 -9.87
CA ARG A 520 -25.28 24.27 -11.15
C ARG A 520 -25.35 25.32 -12.26
N PRO A 521 -26.50 25.98 -12.55
CA PRO A 521 -26.55 26.98 -13.61
C PRO A 521 -25.57 28.13 -13.41
N LEU A 522 -25.26 28.47 -12.15
CA LEU A 522 -24.28 29.51 -11.81
C LEU A 522 -22.83 29.06 -12.06
N ARG A 523 -22.53 27.76 -11.92
CA ARG A 523 -21.24 27.21 -12.36
C ARG A 523 -21.15 27.21 -13.89
N MET A 524 -22.21 26.78 -14.56
CA MET A 524 -22.28 26.70 -16.03
C MET A 524 -22.17 28.06 -16.73
N ASP A 525 -22.76 29.12 -16.15
CA ASP A 525 -22.72 30.47 -16.73
C ASP A 525 -21.50 31.31 -16.31
N GLY A 526 -20.62 30.75 -15.48
CA GLY A 526 -19.39 31.42 -15.03
C GLY A 526 -19.58 32.41 -13.87
N THR A 527 -20.79 32.54 -13.29
CA THR A 527 -21.01 33.32 -12.05
C THR A 527 -20.19 32.75 -10.89
N LEU A 528 -20.11 31.42 -10.81
CA LEU A 528 -19.29 30.69 -9.83
C LEU A 528 -18.13 30.02 -10.57
N LYS A 529 -16.91 30.53 -10.36
CA LYS A 529 -15.72 30.06 -11.11
C LYS A 529 -14.85 29.06 -10.33
N SER A 530 -14.75 29.25 -9.01
CA SER A 530 -13.97 28.36 -8.13
C SER A 530 -14.53 26.95 -8.06
N VAL A 531 -13.68 26.00 -7.69
CA VAL A 531 -14.11 24.67 -7.26
C VAL A 531 -14.83 24.82 -5.91
N ILE A 532 -16.15 24.80 -5.95
CA ILE A 532 -17.01 24.89 -4.75
C ILE A 532 -16.85 23.61 -3.94
N HIS A 533 -16.57 23.77 -2.65
CA HIS A 533 -16.36 22.67 -1.73
C HIS A 533 -17.44 22.66 -0.66
N ILE A 534 -18.14 21.53 -0.51
CA ILE A 534 -19.30 21.39 0.37
C ILE A 534 -19.11 20.16 1.25
N GLY A 535 -18.85 20.35 2.53
CA GLY A 535 -18.71 19.27 3.51
C GLY A 535 -20.01 19.02 4.25
N ASN A 536 -20.35 17.75 4.52
CA ASN A 536 -21.40 17.44 5.47
C ASN A 536 -20.95 17.79 6.90
N ASP A 537 -21.91 17.92 7.79
CA ASP A 537 -21.71 18.06 9.24
C ASP A 537 -20.54 17.24 9.82
N LEU A 538 -20.47 15.93 9.55
CA LEU A 538 -19.43 15.02 10.05
C LEU A 538 -18.04 15.40 9.52
N ARG A 539 -17.95 15.76 8.23
CA ARG A 539 -16.71 16.25 7.64
C ARG A 539 -16.25 17.56 8.28
N ILE A 540 -17.17 18.49 8.53
CA ILE A 540 -16.84 19.79 9.14
C ILE A 540 -16.52 19.65 10.64
N LEU A 541 -17.14 18.68 11.31
CA LEU A 541 -16.85 18.33 12.71
C LEU A 541 -15.47 17.69 12.84
N SER A 542 -15.12 16.74 11.96
CA SER A 542 -13.84 16.01 12.03
C SER A 542 -12.62 16.89 11.81
N MET A 543 -12.79 18.04 11.13
CA MET A 543 -11.73 19.05 11.01
C MET A 543 -11.53 19.88 12.29
N SER A 544 -12.43 19.81 13.27
CA SER A 544 -12.34 20.64 14.48
C SER A 544 -12.21 19.87 15.78
N GLN A 545 -12.53 18.58 15.79
CA GLN A 545 -12.45 17.73 16.97
C GLN A 545 -12.29 16.27 16.58
N SER A 546 -11.79 15.45 17.50
CA SER A 546 -11.82 14.00 17.39
C SER A 546 -13.23 13.45 17.64
N TYR A 547 -13.42 12.17 17.37
CA TYR A 547 -14.65 11.44 17.68
C TYR A 547 -14.97 11.56 19.18
N PRO A 548 -16.22 11.84 19.56
CA PRO A 548 -16.63 12.02 20.96
C PRO A 548 -16.70 10.68 21.69
N TRP A 549 -15.54 10.09 21.97
CA TRP A 549 -15.40 8.74 22.54
C TRP A 549 -16.06 8.60 23.92
N GLU A 550 -16.04 9.65 24.74
CA GLU A 550 -16.64 9.67 26.08
C GLU A 550 -18.17 9.64 25.99
N GLU A 551 -18.76 10.56 25.21
CA GLU A 551 -20.22 10.61 25.02
C GLU A 551 -20.76 9.36 24.31
N MET A 552 -19.98 8.78 23.39
CA MET A 552 -20.35 7.56 22.67
C MET A 552 -20.07 6.28 23.44
N LYS A 553 -19.43 6.33 24.62
CA LYS A 553 -19.06 5.14 25.42
C LYS A 553 -18.32 4.08 24.60
N GLY A 554 -17.48 4.51 23.65
CA GLY A 554 -16.75 3.62 22.75
C GLY A 554 -17.54 3.01 21.58
N VAL A 555 -18.83 3.32 21.43
CA VAL A 555 -19.68 2.78 20.36
C VAL A 555 -19.50 3.56 19.06
N THR A 556 -19.49 2.85 17.92
CA THR A 556 -19.36 3.41 16.57
C THR A 556 -20.33 2.69 15.61
N PRO A 557 -20.90 3.36 14.59
CA PRO A 557 -20.73 4.78 14.24
C PRO A 557 -21.47 5.70 15.22
N MET A 558 -21.42 7.02 14.99
CA MET A 558 -22.09 8.01 15.84
C MET A 558 -23.60 7.82 15.84
N ASP A 559 -24.20 7.91 17.03
CA ASP A 559 -25.66 7.90 17.17
C ASP A 559 -26.29 9.13 16.47
N PRO A 560 -27.34 8.96 15.65
CA PRO A 560 -27.96 10.07 14.94
C PRO A 560 -28.51 11.19 15.85
N GLN A 561 -29.05 10.86 17.02
CA GLN A 561 -29.58 11.87 17.94
C GLN A 561 -28.45 12.67 18.59
N LEU A 562 -27.34 12.01 18.94
CA LEU A 562 -26.16 12.72 19.43
C LEU A 562 -25.55 13.61 18.33
N ARG A 563 -25.46 13.11 17.09
CA ARG A 563 -25.00 13.88 15.93
C ARG A 563 -25.82 15.16 15.75
N GLU A 564 -27.14 15.08 15.81
CA GLU A 564 -28.04 16.25 15.72
C GLU A 564 -27.78 17.26 16.86
N LYS A 565 -27.68 16.78 18.11
CA LYS A 565 -27.33 17.63 19.27
C LYS A 565 -25.97 18.33 19.10
N LEU A 566 -24.96 17.62 18.56
CA LEU A 566 -23.62 18.19 18.33
C LEU A 566 -23.65 19.27 17.24
N ILE A 567 -24.44 19.08 16.17
CA ILE A 567 -24.62 20.07 15.10
C ILE A 567 -25.28 21.34 15.65
N GLU A 568 -26.36 21.18 16.43
CA GLU A 568 -27.06 22.30 17.07
C GLU A 568 -26.14 23.06 18.01
N LYS A 569 -25.42 22.35 18.89
CA LYS A 569 -24.46 22.95 19.84
C LYS A 569 -23.35 23.70 19.14
N SER A 570 -22.80 23.13 18.06
CA SER A 570 -21.70 23.70 17.26
C SER A 570 -22.15 24.81 16.31
N GLY A 571 -23.47 24.99 16.15
CA GLY A 571 -24.05 25.97 15.22
C GLY A 571 -23.85 25.61 13.75
N LEU A 572 -23.47 24.37 13.42
CA LEU A 572 -23.18 23.91 12.06
C LEU A 572 -24.47 23.75 11.24
N GLY A 573 -24.32 23.67 9.92
CA GLY A 573 -25.37 23.22 9.01
C GLY A 573 -25.21 21.74 8.74
N ALA A 574 -26.27 21.06 8.32
CA ALA A 574 -26.18 19.67 7.85
C ALA A 574 -25.17 19.54 6.70
N TRP A 575 -25.06 20.62 5.90
CA TRP A 575 -23.99 20.85 4.94
C TRP A 575 -23.50 22.28 5.07
N SER A 576 -22.20 22.49 4.88
CA SER A 576 -21.60 23.83 4.81
C SER A 576 -20.56 23.86 3.71
N GLY A 577 -20.40 25.00 3.05
CA GLY A 577 -19.45 25.12 1.96
C GLY A 577 -19.02 26.54 1.68
N THR A 578 -18.02 26.65 0.81
CA THR A 578 -17.44 27.91 0.37
C THR A 578 -17.29 27.95 -1.15
N ALA A 579 -17.46 29.15 -1.70
CA ALA A 579 -17.10 29.50 -3.05
C ALA A 579 -16.34 30.84 -3.06
N GLY A 580 -15.30 30.95 -3.86
CA GLY A 580 -14.60 32.21 -4.11
C GLY A 580 -15.26 32.99 -5.25
N LEU A 581 -15.38 34.31 -5.07
CA LEU A 581 -15.82 35.29 -6.07
C LEU A 581 -14.63 36.21 -6.40
N TYR A 582 -14.30 36.32 -7.69
CA TYR A 582 -13.06 36.94 -8.18
C TYR A 582 -13.40 37.90 -9.32
N GLY A 583 -12.86 39.12 -9.27
CA GLY A 583 -12.98 40.09 -10.36
C GLY A 583 -12.87 41.53 -9.88
N SER A 584 -13.39 42.47 -10.65
CA SER A 584 -13.59 43.84 -10.18
C SER A 584 -14.67 43.90 -9.10
N LYS A 585 -14.76 45.02 -8.39
CA LYS A 585 -15.82 45.24 -7.39
C LYS A 585 -17.23 45.12 -8.01
N GLU A 586 -17.43 45.59 -9.23
CA GLU A 586 -18.70 45.56 -9.97
C GLU A 586 -19.07 44.12 -10.33
N GLN A 587 -18.12 43.36 -10.87
CA GLN A 587 -18.30 41.95 -11.21
C GLN A 587 -18.69 41.13 -9.98
N VAL A 588 -17.91 41.23 -8.89
CA VAL A 588 -18.21 40.51 -7.64
C VAL A 588 -19.57 40.89 -7.07
N ASN A 589 -19.97 42.16 -7.13
CA ASN A 589 -21.29 42.58 -6.67
C ASN A 589 -22.42 42.08 -7.57
N ALA A 590 -22.22 42.00 -8.88
CA ALA A 590 -23.16 41.41 -9.82
C ALA A 590 -23.34 39.91 -9.56
N ASP A 591 -22.23 39.18 -9.36
CA ASP A 591 -22.24 37.75 -9.01
C ASP A 591 -23.02 37.51 -7.71
N ILE A 592 -22.78 38.33 -6.67
CA ILE A 592 -23.53 38.26 -5.41
C ILE A 592 -25.04 38.44 -5.64
N LYS A 593 -25.45 39.42 -6.45
CA LYS A 593 -26.87 39.64 -6.78
C LYS A 593 -27.46 38.44 -7.51
N ARG A 594 -26.72 37.88 -8.47
CA ARG A 594 -27.12 36.70 -9.26
C ARG A 594 -27.28 35.46 -8.38
N ILE A 595 -26.34 35.19 -7.47
CA ILE A 595 -26.40 34.07 -6.52
C ILE A 595 -27.59 34.24 -5.58
N LYS A 596 -27.78 35.44 -4.99
CA LYS A 596 -28.94 35.72 -4.12
C LYS A 596 -30.26 35.52 -4.85
N LYS A 597 -30.36 35.96 -6.11
CA LYS A 597 -31.55 35.77 -6.94
C LYS A 597 -31.83 34.28 -7.18
N ALA A 598 -30.81 33.50 -7.53
CA ALA A 598 -30.93 32.07 -7.78
C ALA A 598 -31.38 31.29 -6.53
N LEU A 599 -30.93 31.71 -5.35
CA LEU A 599 -31.26 31.04 -4.08
C LEU A 599 -32.48 31.63 -3.36
N LYS A 600 -33.14 32.66 -3.92
CA LYS A 600 -34.27 33.36 -3.27
C LYS A 600 -35.44 32.42 -2.94
N SER A 601 -35.74 31.47 -3.82
CA SER A 601 -36.82 30.49 -3.65
C SER A 601 -36.40 29.25 -2.83
N PHE A 602 -35.11 29.08 -2.55
CA PHE A 602 -34.59 27.88 -1.92
C PHE A 602 -34.69 27.94 -0.39
N LYS A 603 -35.71 27.29 0.17
CA LYS A 603 -36.02 27.32 1.62
C LYS A 603 -35.02 26.53 2.49
N GLY A 604 -34.20 25.67 1.91
CA GLY A 604 -33.20 24.83 2.59
C GLY A 604 -31.95 25.58 3.04
N LEU A 605 -31.77 26.84 2.61
CA LEU A 605 -30.64 27.67 3.02
C LEU A 605 -30.82 28.12 4.49
N LYS A 606 -29.88 27.75 5.36
CA LYS A 606 -29.83 28.19 6.76
C LYS A 606 -29.18 29.57 6.87
N LYS A 607 -28.05 29.76 6.18
CA LYS A 607 -27.27 31.01 6.22
C LYS A 607 -26.46 31.14 4.95
N MET A 608 -26.27 32.38 4.49
CA MET A 608 -25.29 32.71 3.46
C MET A 608 -24.71 34.09 3.71
N ILE A 609 -23.38 34.18 3.70
CA ILE A 609 -22.64 35.42 3.94
C ILE A 609 -21.56 35.58 2.89
N PHE A 610 -21.23 36.83 2.57
CA PHE A 610 -20.18 37.19 1.64
C PHE A 610 -19.16 38.02 2.37
N LEU A 611 -17.92 37.52 2.45
CA LEU A 611 -16.89 38.09 3.29
C LEU A 611 -15.63 38.39 2.47
N GLY A 612 -15.16 39.64 2.55
CA GLY A 612 -13.82 40.03 2.09
C GLY A 612 -12.80 40.03 3.23
N GLN A 613 -11.53 40.32 2.89
CA GLN A 613 -10.41 40.31 3.84
C GLN A 613 -10.68 41.15 5.11
N ASN A 614 -11.10 42.40 4.94
CA ASN A 614 -11.29 43.33 6.05
C ASN A 614 -12.36 42.85 7.04
N GLN A 615 -13.43 42.25 6.52
CA GLN A 615 -14.51 41.69 7.34
C GLN A 615 -14.03 40.46 8.12
N ILE A 616 -13.22 39.60 7.50
CA ILE A 616 -12.66 38.41 8.17
C ILE A 616 -11.69 38.82 9.28
N ASN A 617 -10.84 39.82 9.02
CA ASN A 617 -9.89 40.34 10.00
C ASN A 617 -10.65 40.92 11.22
N LEU A 618 -11.68 41.72 10.97
CA LEU A 618 -12.50 42.31 12.04
C LEU A 618 -13.22 41.24 12.87
N ILE A 619 -13.87 40.26 12.22
CA ILE A 619 -14.57 39.17 12.92
C ILE A 619 -13.58 38.34 13.76
N SER A 620 -12.37 38.10 13.24
CA SER A 620 -11.34 37.36 13.95
C SER A 620 -10.82 38.11 15.18
N LEU A 621 -10.58 39.42 15.06
CA LEU A 621 -10.18 40.29 16.17
C LEU A 621 -11.25 40.33 17.27
N ILE A 622 -12.52 40.51 16.89
CA ILE A 622 -13.63 40.50 17.86
C ILE A 622 -13.71 39.14 18.53
N GLY A 623 -13.74 38.05 17.76
CA GLY A 623 -13.81 36.68 18.27
C GLY A 623 -12.70 36.36 19.27
N GLN A 624 -11.47 36.82 19.02
CA GLN A 624 -10.35 36.67 19.97
C GLN A 624 -10.59 37.45 21.28
N LYS A 625 -11.06 38.70 21.21
CA LYS A 625 -11.29 39.55 22.40
C LYS A 625 -12.40 39.02 23.31
N ILE A 626 -13.44 38.39 22.75
CA ILE A 626 -14.58 37.87 23.52
C ILE A 626 -14.56 36.35 23.70
N LYS A 627 -13.45 35.67 23.40
CA LYS A 627 -13.33 34.19 23.42
C LYS A 627 -13.72 33.53 24.75
N ASN A 628 -13.63 34.28 25.85
CA ASN A 628 -13.98 33.81 27.20
C ASN A 628 -15.49 33.67 27.43
N PHE A 629 -16.32 34.26 26.56
CA PHE A 629 -17.77 34.08 26.58
C PHE A 629 -18.19 32.96 25.62
N SER A 630 -19.25 32.22 25.96
CA SER A 630 -19.74 31.08 25.16
C SER A 630 -20.07 31.47 23.71
N PHE A 631 -20.66 32.66 23.50
CA PHE A 631 -20.92 33.21 22.17
C PHE A 631 -19.63 33.61 21.44
N GLY A 632 -18.64 34.18 22.15
CA GLY A 632 -17.37 34.56 21.58
C GLY A 632 -16.50 33.37 21.15
N LYS A 633 -16.53 32.26 21.91
CA LYS A 633 -15.89 30.99 21.51
C LYS A 633 -16.46 30.46 20.19
N LYS A 634 -17.80 30.49 20.02
CA LYS A 634 -18.46 30.11 18.75
C LYS A 634 -18.07 31.03 17.60
N LEU A 635 -18.03 32.34 17.83
CA LEU A 635 -17.66 33.33 16.83
C LEU A 635 -16.20 33.14 16.36
N HIS A 636 -15.29 32.91 17.31
CA HIS A 636 -13.87 32.66 17.03
C HIS A 636 -13.64 31.37 16.23
N GLN A 637 -14.30 30.27 16.60
CA GLN A 637 -14.20 29.00 15.85
C GLN A 637 -14.74 29.15 14.41
N MET A 638 -15.86 29.84 14.24
CA MET A 638 -16.42 30.11 12.92
C MET A 638 -15.49 31.00 12.08
N SER A 639 -14.90 32.04 12.68
CA SER A 639 -13.99 32.96 11.98
C SER A 639 -12.72 32.25 11.51
N HIS A 640 -12.16 31.36 12.35
CA HIS A 640 -11.01 30.53 11.99
C HIS A 640 -11.31 29.63 10.79
N LYS A 641 -12.44 28.92 10.78
CA LYS A 641 -12.85 28.05 9.66
C LYS A 641 -13.02 28.84 8.36
N ILE A 642 -13.64 30.02 8.44
CA ILE A 642 -13.81 30.90 7.27
C ILE A 642 -12.46 31.42 6.79
N LYS A 643 -11.54 31.78 7.69
CA LYS A 643 -10.18 32.22 7.33
C LYS A 643 -9.42 31.12 6.59
N MET A 644 -9.43 29.89 7.10
CA MET A 644 -8.79 28.75 6.43
C MET A 644 -9.33 28.54 5.01
N ALA A 645 -10.65 28.56 4.84
CA ALA A 645 -11.26 28.41 3.53
C ALA A 645 -10.96 29.60 2.60
N PHE A 646 -10.89 30.81 3.16
CA PHE A 646 -10.52 32.03 2.44
C PHE A 646 -9.09 31.98 1.92
N ASP A 647 -8.14 31.54 2.75
CA ASP A 647 -6.72 31.43 2.39
C ASP A 647 -6.53 30.40 1.28
N LEU A 648 -7.19 29.24 1.41
CA LEU A 648 -7.18 28.19 0.42
C LEU A 648 -7.71 28.66 -0.94
N LEU A 649 -8.81 29.42 -0.95
CA LEU A 649 -9.39 30.04 -2.15
C LEU A 649 -8.51 31.17 -2.73
N LYS A 650 -7.54 31.70 -1.97
CA LYS A 650 -6.52 32.65 -2.41
C LYS A 650 -5.18 32.00 -2.77
N GLY A 651 -5.12 30.67 -2.83
CA GLY A 651 -3.89 29.97 -3.20
C GLY A 651 -2.90 29.76 -2.06
N GLN A 652 -3.33 29.93 -0.81
CA GLN A 652 -2.52 29.67 0.37
C GLN A 652 -2.99 28.36 1.03
N SER A 653 -2.12 27.36 1.08
CA SER A 653 -2.45 26.09 1.74
C SER A 653 -2.38 26.25 3.27
N PRO A 654 -3.40 25.81 4.02
CA PRO A 654 -3.31 25.77 5.48
C PRO A 654 -2.33 24.69 5.93
N GLU A 655 -1.65 24.93 7.05
CA GLU A 655 -0.77 23.95 7.71
C GLU A 655 -1.56 22.76 8.28
N THR A 656 -2.79 23.01 8.76
CA THR A 656 -3.69 22.07 9.44
C THR A 656 -4.48 21.15 8.50
N CYS A 657 -3.83 20.68 7.43
CA CYS A 657 -4.41 19.92 6.34
C CYS A 657 -4.92 18.51 6.69
N VAL A 658 -4.42 17.90 7.77
CA VAL A 658 -4.61 16.46 8.06
C VAL A 658 -5.61 16.16 9.17
N GLN A 659 -6.20 17.21 9.75
CA GLN A 659 -7.06 17.14 10.93
C GLN A 659 -8.26 16.18 10.77
N GLY A 660 -8.92 16.20 9.61
CA GLY A 660 -10.05 15.28 9.36
C GLY A 660 -9.66 13.79 9.38
N GLY A 661 -8.40 13.47 9.08
CA GLY A 661 -7.87 12.10 9.20
C GLY A 661 -7.71 11.63 10.64
N LEU A 662 -7.66 12.56 11.60
CA LEU A 662 -7.46 12.28 13.03
C LEU A 662 -8.75 11.90 13.77
N TRP A 663 -9.90 11.89 13.08
CA TRP A 663 -11.23 11.65 13.66
C TRP A 663 -11.29 10.49 14.65
N ARG A 664 -10.64 9.35 14.36
CA ARG A 664 -10.72 8.13 15.19
C ARG A 664 -9.61 8.01 16.23
N LEU A 665 -8.73 8.99 16.38
CA LEU A 665 -7.70 8.91 17.41
C LEU A 665 -8.30 9.07 18.80
N LYS A 666 -7.83 8.23 19.73
CA LYS A 666 -8.19 8.31 21.15
C LYS A 666 -7.25 9.33 21.83
N ASN A 667 -7.78 10.07 22.81
CA ASN A 667 -7.03 11.00 23.68
C ASN A 667 -6.59 12.36 23.10
N GLN A 668 -7.05 12.76 21.91
CA GLN A 668 -6.89 14.16 21.45
C GLN A 668 -8.22 14.91 21.59
N LYS A 669 -8.45 15.55 22.75
CA LYS A 669 -9.68 16.34 22.98
C LYS A 669 -9.72 17.60 22.10
N ASP A 670 -8.56 18.20 21.78
CA ASP A 670 -8.45 19.37 20.91
C ASP A 670 -7.37 19.18 19.83
N ILE A 671 -7.75 19.27 18.57
CA ILE A 671 -6.85 19.15 17.40
C ILE A 671 -5.85 20.34 17.34
N VAL A 672 -6.10 21.43 18.07
CA VAL A 672 -5.18 22.57 18.18
C VAL A 672 -3.86 22.19 18.88
N SER A 673 -3.79 21.04 19.56
CA SER A 673 -2.58 20.50 20.22
C SER A 673 -1.66 19.65 19.32
N VAL A 674 -1.93 19.62 18.01
CA VAL A 674 -1.22 18.80 17.02
C VAL A 674 0.15 19.43 16.69
N ASN A 675 1.23 18.82 17.20
CA ASN A 675 2.62 19.28 17.00
C ASN A 675 3.25 18.90 15.64
N SER A 676 2.53 18.20 14.76
CA SER A 676 3.00 17.73 13.45
C SER A 676 1.91 17.83 12.40
N ASN A 677 2.26 18.30 11.20
CA ASN A 677 1.34 18.34 10.05
C ASN A 677 1.35 17.02 9.25
N ASN A 678 2.05 15.99 9.73
CA ASN A 678 2.12 14.67 9.11
C ASN A 678 1.15 13.70 9.83
N PRO A 679 0.10 13.17 9.16
CA PRO A 679 -0.87 12.29 9.79
C PRO A 679 -0.25 10.98 10.29
N LEU A 680 0.84 10.55 9.66
CA LEU A 680 1.54 9.32 10.03
C LEU A 680 2.08 9.39 11.46
N ASP A 681 2.43 10.58 11.97
CA ASP A 681 3.05 10.76 13.30
C ASP A 681 2.07 10.45 14.44
N TYR A 682 0.79 10.41 14.12
CA TYR A 682 -0.28 10.09 15.06
C TYR A 682 -0.79 8.66 14.96
N ASN A 683 -0.21 7.83 14.09
CA ASN A 683 -0.81 6.55 13.69
C ASN A 683 -2.28 6.71 13.23
N ALA A 684 -2.58 7.83 12.56
CA ALA A 684 -3.89 8.03 11.97
C ALA A 684 -4.02 7.15 10.71
N GLY A 685 -5.12 6.40 10.64
CA GLY A 685 -5.49 5.62 9.46
C GLY A 685 -6.63 6.29 8.72
N PHE A 686 -6.53 6.42 7.40
CA PHE A 686 -7.70 6.77 6.59
C PHE A 686 -7.59 6.35 5.13
N TYR A 687 -8.76 6.13 4.53
CA TYR A 687 -8.95 5.92 3.10
C TYR A 687 -9.75 7.06 2.48
N TRP A 688 -9.32 7.51 1.29
CA TRP A 688 -10.15 8.34 0.42
C TRP A 688 -10.90 7.50 -0.60
N ILE A 689 -12.19 7.79 -0.77
CA ILE A 689 -13.02 7.21 -1.83
C ILE A 689 -13.62 8.37 -2.61
N SER A 690 -13.25 8.50 -3.89
CA SER A 690 -13.54 9.71 -4.66
C SER A 690 -14.19 9.42 -6.02
N PRO A 691 -15.47 8.98 -6.05
CA PRO A 691 -16.24 8.84 -7.29
C PRO A 691 -16.55 10.19 -7.93
N ILE A 692 -16.63 10.18 -9.26
CA ILE A 692 -17.20 11.27 -10.04
C ILE A 692 -18.69 11.05 -10.25
N LEU A 693 -19.47 12.12 -10.11
CA LEU A 693 -20.89 12.16 -10.35
C LEU A 693 -21.22 13.21 -11.41
N PRO A 694 -22.29 13.03 -12.19
CA PRO A 694 -22.93 14.15 -12.87
C PRO A 694 -23.29 15.23 -11.86
N MET A 695 -23.16 16.50 -12.25
CA MET A 695 -23.56 17.64 -11.41
C MET A 695 -25.08 17.75 -11.31
N LYS A 696 -25.72 16.81 -10.63
CA LYS A 696 -27.17 16.72 -10.46
C LYS A 696 -27.46 16.27 -9.04
N GLY A 697 -28.37 16.97 -8.37
CA GLY A 697 -28.68 16.70 -6.96
C GLY A 697 -29.11 15.26 -6.69
N SER A 698 -29.89 14.69 -7.61
CA SER A 698 -30.40 13.32 -7.52
C SER A 698 -29.29 12.27 -7.37
N HIS A 699 -28.15 12.45 -8.04
CA HIS A 699 -27.02 11.52 -7.94
C HIS A 699 -26.32 11.59 -6.59
N VAL A 700 -26.29 12.76 -5.93
CA VAL A 700 -25.78 12.90 -4.56
C VAL A 700 -26.63 12.08 -3.60
N THR A 701 -27.95 12.21 -3.67
CA THR A 701 -28.87 11.42 -2.83
C THR A 701 -28.79 9.93 -3.13
N ALA A 702 -28.70 9.53 -4.41
CA ALA A 702 -28.55 8.13 -4.78
C ALA A 702 -27.25 7.52 -4.23
N LEU A 703 -26.13 8.24 -4.33
CA LEU A 703 -24.86 7.81 -3.77
C LEU A 703 -24.93 7.65 -2.25
N GLN A 704 -25.50 8.62 -1.52
CA GLN A 704 -25.63 8.53 -0.07
C GLN A 704 -26.45 7.31 0.37
N LYS A 705 -27.61 7.07 -0.27
CA LYS A 705 -28.45 5.89 -0.01
C LYS A 705 -27.72 4.58 -0.23
N LEU A 706 -26.77 4.56 -1.17
CA LEU A 706 -25.97 3.39 -1.50
C LEU A 706 -24.86 3.13 -0.46
N VAL A 707 -24.12 4.17 -0.07
CA VAL A 707 -22.87 4.01 0.70
C VAL A 707 -23.06 4.12 2.22
N GLU A 708 -23.99 4.96 2.69
CA GLU A 708 -24.19 5.20 4.13
C GLU A 708 -24.52 3.91 4.92
N PRO A 709 -25.37 2.99 4.42
CA PRO A 709 -25.60 1.71 5.08
C PRO A 709 -24.34 0.85 5.22
N ILE A 710 -23.46 0.87 4.21
CA ILE A 710 -22.19 0.11 4.22
C ILE A 710 -21.25 0.68 5.28
N PHE A 711 -21.10 2.01 5.30
CA PHE A 711 -20.32 2.72 6.32
C PHE A 711 -20.81 2.36 7.73
N ASN A 712 -22.12 2.46 7.96
CA ASN A 712 -22.71 2.18 9.26
C ASN A 712 -22.54 0.72 9.68
N TYR A 713 -22.72 -0.23 8.76
CA TYR A 713 -22.53 -1.66 9.02
C TYR A 713 -21.12 -1.98 9.54
N TYR A 714 -20.10 -1.34 8.97
CA TYR A 714 -18.71 -1.53 9.39
C TYR A 714 -18.28 -0.66 10.58
N GLY A 715 -19.15 0.22 11.09
CA GLY A 715 -18.85 1.07 12.24
C GLY A 715 -18.21 2.41 11.89
N PHE A 716 -18.38 2.92 10.67
CA PHE A 716 -17.76 4.18 10.22
C PHE A 716 -18.78 5.27 9.95
N ASP A 717 -18.40 6.50 10.27
CA ASP A 717 -19.18 7.70 9.99
C ASP A 717 -18.93 8.16 8.54
N LEU A 718 -19.98 8.44 7.78
CA LEU A 718 -19.86 8.94 6.41
C LEU A 718 -19.40 10.41 6.41
N GLN A 719 -18.10 10.66 6.51
CA GLN A 719 -17.53 11.98 6.26
C GLN A 719 -17.48 12.23 4.76
N GLN A 720 -18.31 13.16 4.26
CA GLN A 720 -18.49 13.37 2.82
C GLN A 720 -18.23 14.83 2.45
N THR A 721 -17.57 14.99 1.32
CA THR A 721 -17.28 16.28 0.71
C THR A 721 -17.64 16.25 -0.77
N LEU A 722 -18.39 17.25 -1.23
CA LEU A 722 -18.71 17.44 -2.64
C LEU A 722 -17.86 18.59 -3.18
N SER A 723 -17.08 18.31 -4.21
CA SER A 723 -16.29 19.30 -4.95
C SER A 723 -16.83 19.44 -6.36
N MET A 724 -17.18 20.65 -6.78
CA MET A 724 -17.60 20.94 -8.16
C MET A 724 -16.36 21.09 -9.05
N THR A 725 -15.75 19.97 -9.44
CA THR A 725 -14.42 19.91 -10.09
C THR A 725 -14.36 20.61 -11.44
N ASN A 726 -15.48 20.65 -12.18
CA ASN A 726 -15.69 21.49 -13.35
C ASN A 726 -17.18 21.87 -13.42
N GLU A 727 -17.65 22.44 -14.54
CA GLU A 727 -19.02 22.91 -14.71
C GLU A 727 -20.04 21.77 -14.88
N ARG A 728 -19.58 20.53 -15.06
CA ARG A 728 -20.43 19.37 -15.40
C ARG A 728 -20.39 18.24 -14.37
N SER A 729 -19.33 18.16 -13.57
CA SER A 729 -19.11 17.04 -12.64
C SER A 729 -18.92 17.45 -11.18
N LEU A 730 -19.23 16.52 -10.29
CA LEU A 730 -18.95 16.55 -8.87
C LEU A 730 -17.98 15.43 -8.53
N SER A 731 -16.97 15.70 -7.70
CA SER A 731 -16.23 14.66 -6.99
C SER A 731 -16.82 14.53 -5.59
N SER A 732 -17.32 13.36 -5.22
CA SER A 732 -17.78 13.08 -3.85
C SER A 732 -16.68 12.37 -3.07
N VAL A 733 -15.82 13.13 -2.41
CA VAL A 733 -14.73 12.58 -1.59
C VAL A 733 -15.29 12.13 -0.24
N MET A 734 -15.22 10.83 0.03
CA MET A 734 -15.61 10.20 1.29
C MET A 734 -14.37 9.74 2.05
N THR A 735 -14.40 9.87 3.38
CA THR A 735 -13.29 9.48 4.26
C THR A 735 -13.71 8.32 5.16
N ILE A 736 -12.95 7.24 5.15
CA ILE A 736 -13.00 6.23 6.22
C ILE A 736 -11.82 6.50 7.13
N SER A 737 -12.02 7.19 8.26
CA SER A 737 -10.99 7.37 9.28
C SER A 737 -11.03 6.20 10.26
N TYR A 738 -9.87 5.78 10.79
CA TYR A 738 -9.72 4.71 11.78
C TYR A 738 -8.44 4.88 12.61
N ASP A 739 -8.41 4.25 13.79
CA ASP A 739 -7.19 4.13 14.59
C ASP A 739 -6.29 3.02 14.00
N LYS A 740 -5.14 3.39 13.43
CA LYS A 740 -4.24 2.43 12.78
C LYS A 740 -3.57 1.48 13.80
N SER A 741 -3.49 1.85 15.07
CA SER A 741 -2.99 0.95 16.12
C SER A 741 -3.95 -0.21 16.39
N ASN A 742 -5.23 -0.02 16.10
CA ASN A 742 -6.28 -1.04 16.21
C ASN A 742 -6.36 -1.87 14.92
N LYS A 743 -5.64 -3.00 14.87
CA LYS A 743 -5.61 -3.89 13.70
C LYS A 743 -6.98 -4.38 13.25
N ARG A 744 -7.92 -4.60 14.18
CA ARG A 744 -9.28 -5.05 13.84
C ARG A 744 -10.06 -3.93 13.15
N GLU A 745 -9.90 -2.69 13.60
CA GLU A 745 -10.53 -1.52 12.98
C GLU A 745 -9.89 -1.19 11.63
N ALA A 746 -8.56 -1.27 11.50
CA ALA A 746 -7.86 -1.13 10.23
C ALA A 746 -8.33 -2.17 9.19
N SER A 747 -8.52 -3.42 9.62
CA SER A 747 -9.10 -4.48 8.81
C SER A 747 -10.52 -4.16 8.36
N LYS A 748 -11.38 -3.71 9.28
CA LYS A 748 -12.75 -3.30 8.96
C LYS A 748 -12.77 -2.12 8.00
N ALA A 749 -11.88 -1.15 8.18
CA ALA A 749 -11.78 0.03 7.30
C ALA A 749 -11.41 -0.39 5.88
N ARG A 750 -10.47 -1.34 5.73
CA ARG A 750 -10.12 -1.90 4.43
C ARG A 750 -11.30 -2.62 3.77
N THR A 751 -12.01 -3.47 4.49
CA THR A 751 -13.18 -4.18 3.95
C THR A 751 -14.31 -3.21 3.60
N CYS A 752 -14.58 -2.21 4.45
CA CYS A 752 -15.55 -1.16 4.19
C CYS A 752 -15.21 -0.40 2.90
N HIS A 753 -13.95 0.00 2.74
CA HIS A 753 -13.46 0.63 1.53
C HIS A 753 -13.80 -0.22 0.30
N ASP A 754 -13.37 -1.48 0.27
CA ASP A 754 -13.54 -2.34 -0.90
C ASP A 754 -15.03 -2.55 -1.22
N LYS A 755 -15.88 -2.76 -0.20
CA LYS A 755 -17.33 -2.89 -0.40
C LYS A 755 -18.01 -1.62 -0.92
N VAL A 756 -17.55 -0.45 -0.47
CA VAL A 756 -18.07 0.83 -1.00
C VAL A 756 -17.64 1.01 -2.45
N VAL A 757 -16.39 0.72 -2.78
CA VAL A 757 -15.88 0.82 -4.16
C VAL A 757 -16.61 -0.13 -5.10
N ASP A 758 -16.84 -1.38 -4.68
CA ASP A 758 -17.63 -2.36 -5.44
C ASP A 758 -19.06 -1.85 -5.69
N ALA A 759 -19.73 -1.37 -4.64
CA ALA A 759 -21.09 -0.84 -4.73
C ALA A 759 -21.18 0.36 -5.69
N LEU A 760 -20.24 1.30 -5.57
CA LEU A 760 -20.16 2.47 -6.44
C LEU A 760 -19.91 2.08 -7.90
N THR A 761 -18.95 1.20 -8.14
CA THR A 761 -18.58 0.74 -9.50
C THR A 761 -19.76 0.04 -10.17
N ASN A 762 -20.45 -0.85 -9.44
CA ASN A 762 -21.65 -1.53 -9.93
C ASN A 762 -22.81 -0.56 -10.22
N ALA A 763 -22.88 0.57 -9.52
CA ALA A 763 -23.85 1.63 -9.76
C ALA A 763 -23.40 2.65 -10.84
N GLY A 764 -22.23 2.45 -11.46
CA GLY A 764 -21.67 3.33 -12.49
C GLY A 764 -20.95 4.58 -11.96
N TYR A 765 -20.69 4.68 -10.65
CA TYR A 765 -19.93 5.77 -10.05
C TYR A 765 -18.45 5.38 -9.93
N ILE A 766 -17.65 5.80 -10.90
CA ILE A 766 -16.23 5.41 -10.99
C ILE A 766 -15.34 6.40 -10.24
N LEU A 767 -14.33 5.87 -9.55
CA LEU A 767 -13.32 6.66 -8.85
C LEU A 767 -12.40 7.37 -9.85
N TYR A 768 -12.12 8.65 -9.65
CA TYR A 768 -11.13 9.36 -10.49
C TYR A 768 -9.68 9.08 -10.10
N ARG A 769 -9.46 8.62 -8.86
CA ARG A 769 -8.14 8.36 -8.28
C ARG A 769 -8.20 7.14 -7.37
N ALA A 770 -7.21 6.27 -7.50
CA ALA A 770 -7.12 5.01 -6.78
C ALA A 770 -5.89 4.97 -5.88
N GLY A 771 -6.06 4.42 -4.67
CA GLY A 771 -4.93 4.04 -3.83
C GLY A 771 -4.30 2.74 -4.30
N ASN A 772 -3.11 2.40 -3.77
CA ASN A 772 -2.40 1.17 -4.17
C ASN A 772 -3.27 -0.07 -3.97
N HIS A 773 -4.08 -0.09 -2.92
CA HIS A 773 -5.02 -1.16 -2.62
C HIS A 773 -6.15 -1.36 -3.63
N THR A 774 -6.47 -0.33 -4.42
CA THR A 774 -7.58 -0.32 -5.38
C THR A 774 -7.08 -0.56 -6.82
N MET A 775 -5.76 -0.56 -7.05
CA MET A 775 -5.20 -0.68 -8.40
C MET A 775 -5.68 -1.93 -9.13
N LYS A 776 -5.75 -3.07 -8.44
CA LYS A 776 -6.26 -4.33 -9.01
C LYS A 776 -7.72 -4.23 -9.48
N ALA A 777 -8.57 -3.47 -8.79
CA ALA A 777 -9.96 -3.28 -9.20
C ALA A 777 -10.08 -2.54 -10.55
N LEU A 778 -9.04 -1.78 -10.96
CA LEU A 778 -9.00 -1.12 -12.26
C LEU A 778 -8.72 -2.08 -13.43
N GLU A 779 -8.33 -3.33 -13.16
CA GLU A 779 -8.21 -4.37 -14.18
C GLU A 779 -9.57 -4.74 -14.78
N ASN A 780 -10.68 -4.49 -14.08
CA ASN A 780 -12.03 -4.70 -14.57
C ASN A 780 -12.48 -3.71 -15.68
N ARG A 781 -11.59 -2.83 -16.16
CA ARG A 781 -11.82 -2.03 -17.37
C ARG A 781 -11.98 -2.94 -18.59
N GLY A 782 -12.60 -2.42 -19.65
CA GLY A 782 -12.79 -3.16 -20.89
C GLY A 782 -11.47 -3.70 -21.43
N GLU A 783 -11.46 -4.96 -21.88
CA GLU A 783 -10.27 -5.69 -22.33
C GLU A 783 -9.47 -4.92 -23.39
N SER A 784 -10.16 -4.32 -24.36
CA SER A 784 -9.52 -3.50 -25.40
C SER A 784 -8.77 -2.29 -24.85
N TYR A 785 -9.32 -1.63 -23.84
CA TYR A 785 -8.68 -0.47 -23.18
C TYR A 785 -7.42 -0.90 -22.44
N ASN A 786 -7.50 -2.00 -21.67
CA ASN A 786 -6.36 -2.55 -20.95
C ASN A 786 -5.26 -3.02 -21.91
N SER A 787 -5.62 -3.70 -23.01
CA SER A 787 -4.68 -4.18 -24.02
C SER A 787 -3.88 -3.04 -24.67
N VAL A 788 -4.52 -1.91 -24.96
CA VAL A 788 -3.83 -0.72 -25.48
C VAL A 788 -2.87 -0.15 -24.45
N LEU A 789 -3.28 -0.02 -23.18
CA LEU A 789 -2.38 0.48 -22.12
C LEU A 789 -1.16 -0.42 -21.93
N VAL A 790 -1.38 -1.74 -21.90
CA VAL A 790 -0.32 -2.75 -21.82
C VAL A 790 0.63 -2.64 -23.01
N SER A 791 0.10 -2.46 -24.23
CA SER A 791 0.92 -2.30 -25.43
C SER A 791 1.80 -1.04 -25.38
N ILE A 792 1.25 0.08 -24.91
CA ILE A 792 2.01 1.32 -24.69
C ILE A 792 3.09 1.11 -23.63
N LYS A 793 2.76 0.47 -22.51
CA LYS A 793 3.70 0.15 -21.43
C LYS A 793 4.86 -0.70 -21.94
N LYS A 794 4.58 -1.77 -22.68
CA LYS A 794 5.59 -2.66 -23.26
C LYS A 794 6.49 -1.92 -24.25
N ALA A 795 5.95 -0.98 -25.02
CA ALA A 795 6.72 -0.18 -25.97
C ALA A 795 7.67 0.81 -25.28
N LEU A 796 7.22 1.48 -24.20
CA LEU A 796 8.00 2.52 -23.52
C LEU A 796 8.88 2.00 -22.38
N ASP A 797 8.56 0.82 -21.82
CA ASP A 797 9.28 0.17 -20.72
C ASP A 797 9.27 -1.35 -20.90
N PRO A 798 10.06 -1.89 -21.84
CA PRO A 798 10.05 -3.32 -22.17
C PRO A 798 10.54 -4.21 -21.03
N ASN A 799 11.33 -3.68 -20.10
CA ASN A 799 11.79 -4.41 -18.91
C ASN A 799 10.84 -4.26 -17.72
N ASN A 800 9.75 -3.51 -17.89
CA ASN A 800 8.73 -3.25 -16.87
C ASN A 800 9.35 -2.81 -15.53
N ILE A 801 10.28 -1.85 -15.53
CA ILE A 801 10.95 -1.40 -14.32
C ILE A 801 10.21 -0.27 -13.61
N LEU A 802 9.47 0.59 -14.33
CA LEU A 802 8.79 1.73 -13.73
C LEU A 802 7.45 1.29 -13.13
N SER A 803 7.37 1.28 -11.80
CA SER A 803 6.16 1.04 -10.99
C SER A 803 5.16 0.03 -11.58
N PRO A 804 5.55 -1.25 -11.77
CA PRO A 804 4.68 -2.27 -12.34
C PRO A 804 3.30 -2.34 -11.65
N GLY A 805 2.23 -2.46 -12.42
CA GLY A 805 0.85 -2.57 -11.90
C GLY A 805 0.21 -1.25 -11.47
N LYS A 806 0.95 -0.11 -11.46
CA LYS A 806 0.38 1.19 -11.13
C LYS A 806 -0.42 1.74 -12.32
N TYR A 807 -1.75 1.75 -12.21
CA TYR A 807 -2.75 2.20 -13.20
C TYR A 807 -2.76 1.46 -14.56
N ILE A 808 -1.69 0.77 -14.93
CA ILE A 808 -1.62 -0.15 -16.08
C ILE A 808 -1.52 -1.58 -15.53
N PRO A 809 -2.38 -2.52 -15.96
CA PRO A 809 -2.33 -3.91 -15.53
C PRO A 809 -0.94 -4.53 -15.74
N LEU A 810 -0.59 -5.50 -14.89
CA LEU A 810 0.61 -6.31 -15.12
C LEU A 810 0.44 -7.10 -16.43
N THR A 811 1.53 -7.23 -17.16
CA THR A 811 1.61 -8.12 -18.32
C THR A 811 2.00 -9.51 -17.82
N ASP A 812 1.26 -10.54 -18.22
CA ASP A 812 1.65 -11.94 -18.04
C ASP A 812 2.98 -12.27 -18.73
#